data_AF-A0A3P9DU94-F1
#
_entry.id   AF-A0A3P9DU94-F1
#
_cell.length_a   1.000
_cell.length_b   1.000
_cell.length_c   1.000
_cell.angle_alpha   90.00
_cell.angle_beta   90.00
_cell.angle_gamma   90.00
#
_symmetry.space_group_name_H-M   'P 1'
#
loop_
_entity.id
_entity.type
_entity.pdbx_description
1 polymer ?
#
loop_
_entity_poly.entity_id
_entity_poly.type
_entity_poly.pdbx_seq_one_letter_code
_entity_poly.pdbx_strand_id
1 'polypeptide(L)'
;MFIHASFNFTSPCFPLTDHSRGIYDLEVYISGIKVTTVYKNTIQDISGCRHLGIAYEPDTVVSADPETCSKLTCSETAVLETIGCGPLERCQGNNTCVVDTTCTVTGPTVINVHGQLNFIKDRCAYSLVSIPSIPNLYLVANFRDRRREDVSLLDSVILRLDGPGVHIHLEQGGRVWLDNSMLTLESLPQLVHGVQLSQDQTGVTAKLSLSNLNISVFFDGYTAQILLEGPAGSSVEGLCGNSSRSLSDLRLSEYSSTSCEMQYSEPADTTIDCTSVTERCNLLKEAPFSSCNTDIDPEPYITACTDTLCKYPAVDGLNCQFLKAYARACSLHNHAQDGWTSKTGCSSEAFCQDRTCSDHEFCGEKTVSGDTRCFCRAIFSSKYQEINSLGDATVCMQDSASVTLVGCLVEDKRINYSALQLNDPTCRGQVDELTHMVTFSFNSSNRCGTVVTTNNSYVIYKNTIRSQNYSFDVITRNQFQIDFSCVHSQPNIHTATFRIRDCSVAQKISCGAWNYTLIIKAYTDAGRTQVVQLNSQVRLNQRIWVELETNGLDGSMVTVVSDSCWATNQASPTSSPRHDLIINGERYSDCANPADLTVAVEQNGLGTSTLFSFNMFRFTGGSGEVYLHCKLHLCPKEETSCIPNCNAAARRRRSVGSKYEGEASIGMSWTH
;
A
#
# COMPACT_ATOMS: atom_id res chain seq x y z
N MET A 1 -53.70 54.02 22.62
CA MET A 1 -54.97 54.51 22.03
C MET A 1 -56.08 53.94 22.89
N PHE A 2 -56.79 54.79 23.62
CA PHE A 2 -57.84 54.39 24.57
C PHE A 2 -59.03 53.79 23.82
N ILE A 3 -59.57 52.67 24.30
CA ILE A 3 -60.94 52.25 24.00
C ILE A 3 -61.66 52.07 25.34
N HIS A 4 -62.63 52.95 25.54
CA HIS A 4 -63.62 52.93 26.62
C HIS A 4 -64.62 51.79 26.37
N ALA A 5 -64.91 51.00 27.39
CA ALA A 5 -66.15 50.21 27.45
C ALA A 5 -66.77 50.42 28.83
N SER A 6 -67.92 51.10 28.85
CA SER A 6 -68.70 51.40 30.05
C SER A 6 -69.55 50.19 30.45
N PHE A 7 -69.59 49.85 31.74
CA PHE A 7 -70.61 48.97 32.31
C PHE A 7 -71.41 49.73 33.38
N ASN A 8 -72.73 49.76 33.20
CA ASN A 8 -73.71 50.32 34.14
C ASN A 8 -73.88 49.38 35.34
N PHE A 9 -73.82 49.92 36.56
CA PHE A 9 -74.30 49.24 37.76
C PHE A 9 -75.61 49.90 38.22
N THR A 10 -76.70 49.12 38.24
CA THR A 10 -77.91 49.44 38.99
C THR A 10 -77.81 48.83 40.39
N SER A 11 -77.66 49.69 41.40
CA SER A 11 -77.67 49.32 42.81
C SER A 11 -79.09 49.36 43.39
N PRO A 12 -79.40 48.51 44.38
CA PRO A 12 -80.18 48.95 45.53
C PRO A 12 -79.34 48.87 46.81
N CYS A 13 -79.46 49.93 47.63
CA CYS A 13 -78.86 50.07 48.95
C CYS A 13 -79.41 49.06 49.98
N PHE A 14 -78.56 48.57 50.89
CA PHE A 14 -78.69 48.63 52.37
C PHE A 14 -77.47 47.96 53.06
N PRO A 15 -77.22 48.17 54.38
CA PRO A 15 -76.02 48.87 54.83
C PRO A 15 -74.97 47.98 55.53
N LEU A 16 -73.80 48.59 55.70
CA LEU A 16 -72.60 48.15 56.43
C LEU A 16 -72.88 47.38 57.73
N THR A 17 -72.18 46.25 57.94
CA THR A 17 -71.27 46.08 59.09
C THR A 17 -70.47 44.78 59.02
N ASP A 18 -69.20 44.96 59.37
CA ASP A 18 -68.27 44.02 60.02
C ASP A 18 -67.33 43.13 59.17
N HIS A 19 -66.08 43.20 59.59
CA HIS A 19 -64.89 42.64 59.00
C HIS A 19 -64.89 41.11 59.07
N SER A 20 -65.14 40.46 57.94
CA SER A 20 -64.65 39.11 57.69
C SER A 20 -63.87 39.11 56.39
N ARG A 21 -62.59 38.71 56.45
CA ARG A 21 -61.76 38.36 55.28
C ARG A 21 -62.47 37.26 54.48
N GLY A 22 -63.35 37.65 53.56
CA GLY A 22 -63.88 36.77 52.54
C GLY A 22 -62.90 36.75 51.38
N ILE A 23 -62.21 35.63 51.18
CA ILE A 23 -61.57 35.32 49.91
C ILE A 23 -62.74 35.06 48.95
N TYR A 24 -63.00 35.97 48.02
CA TYR A 24 -63.93 35.73 46.92
C TYR A 24 -63.17 34.91 45.88
N ASP A 25 -63.52 33.63 45.72
CA ASP A 25 -63.10 32.85 44.55
C ASP A 25 -63.86 33.38 43.33
N LEU A 26 -63.22 34.26 42.58
CA LEU A 26 -63.72 34.75 41.30
C LEU A 26 -63.25 33.78 40.21
N GLU A 27 -64.16 32.94 39.71
CA GLU A 27 -63.87 32.10 38.55
C GLU A 27 -64.03 32.94 37.28
N VAL A 28 -62.90 33.32 36.65
CA VAL A 28 -62.91 34.05 35.38
C VAL A 28 -62.81 33.04 34.24
N TYR A 29 -63.74 33.11 33.30
CA TYR A 29 -63.70 32.28 32.09
C TYR A 29 -63.36 33.14 30.87
N ILE A 30 -62.37 32.72 30.07
CA ILE A 30 -62.07 33.32 28.76
C ILE A 30 -62.33 32.25 27.71
N SER A 31 -63.25 32.51 26.78
CA SER A 31 -63.67 31.54 25.74
C SER A 31 -64.12 30.17 26.26
N GLY A 32 -64.65 30.10 27.50
CA GLY A 32 -65.13 28.85 28.12
C GLY A 32 -64.13 28.14 29.04
N ILE A 33 -62.89 28.62 29.13
CA ILE A 33 -61.79 28.05 29.91
C ILE A 33 -61.69 28.79 31.25
N LYS A 34 -61.52 28.10 32.40
CA LYS A 34 -61.38 28.70 33.75
C LYS A 34 -59.94 29.15 34.01
N VAL A 35 -59.72 30.44 34.30
CA VAL A 35 -58.41 31.12 34.13
C VAL A 35 -57.83 31.78 35.41
N THR A 36 -58.17 31.40 36.66
CA THR A 36 -57.54 32.14 37.80
C THR A 36 -57.41 31.45 39.18
N THR A 37 -56.24 31.68 39.79
CA THR A 37 -55.97 31.85 41.23
C THR A 37 -55.51 33.30 41.45
N VAL A 38 -56.13 34.06 42.36
CA VAL A 38 -55.89 35.52 42.51
C VAL A 38 -54.79 35.82 43.54
N TYR A 39 -53.75 36.59 43.17
CA TYR A 39 -52.76 37.14 44.12
C TYR A 39 -52.69 38.67 44.03
N LYS A 40 -53.04 39.36 45.12
CA LYS A 40 -52.83 40.81 45.35
C LYS A 40 -53.15 41.73 44.15
N ASN A 41 -54.39 41.73 43.68
CA ASN A 41 -54.92 42.72 42.70
C ASN A 41 -54.22 42.79 41.32
N THR A 42 -53.48 41.75 40.92
CA THR A 42 -52.96 41.60 39.56
C THR A 42 -53.52 40.30 38.97
N ILE A 43 -54.20 40.39 37.82
CA ILE A 43 -54.67 39.22 37.06
C ILE A 43 -53.50 38.78 36.18
N GLN A 44 -52.91 37.62 36.49
CA GLN A 44 -51.90 36.99 35.63
C GLN A 44 -52.43 35.60 35.25
N ASP A 45 -52.74 35.43 33.97
CA ASP A 45 -53.19 34.19 33.35
C ASP A 45 -51.99 33.23 33.22
N ILE A 46 -52.00 32.15 34.01
CA ILE A 46 -50.91 31.16 34.10
C ILE A 46 -51.38 29.74 33.75
N SER A 47 -52.63 29.58 33.30
CA SER A 47 -53.30 28.28 33.16
C SER A 47 -53.21 27.67 31.77
N GLY A 48 -52.43 28.25 30.85
CA GLY A 48 -52.31 27.78 29.47
C GLY A 48 -51.35 28.61 28.63
N CYS A 49 -51.25 28.29 27.35
CA CYS A 49 -50.34 28.95 26.42
C CYS A 49 -50.98 30.15 25.74
N ARG A 50 -50.17 31.13 25.33
CA ARG A 50 -50.64 32.28 24.54
C ARG A 50 -49.92 32.37 23.21
N HIS A 51 -50.67 32.23 22.11
CA HIS A 51 -50.14 32.39 20.75
C HIS A 51 -51.00 33.39 19.97
N LEU A 52 -50.36 34.42 19.38
CA LEU A 52 -51.04 35.51 18.63
C LEU A 52 -52.19 36.20 19.39
N GLY A 53 -52.07 36.31 20.72
CA GLY A 53 -53.06 36.96 21.58
C GLY A 53 -54.27 36.08 21.96
N ILE A 54 -54.29 34.81 21.53
CA ILE A 54 -55.30 33.81 21.89
C ILE A 54 -54.73 32.88 22.98
N ALA A 55 -55.56 32.56 23.98
CA ALA A 55 -55.21 31.61 25.05
C ALA A 55 -55.65 30.18 24.66
N TYR A 56 -54.79 29.21 24.96
CA TYR A 56 -54.95 27.79 24.64
C TYR A 56 -54.81 26.96 25.92
N GLU A 57 -55.70 25.98 26.14
CA GLU A 57 -55.57 25.05 27.28
C GLU A 57 -54.30 24.19 27.12
N PRO A 58 -53.69 23.71 28.23
CA PRO A 58 -52.68 22.66 28.18
C PRO A 58 -53.17 21.44 27.38
N ASP A 59 -52.25 20.77 26.69
CA ASP A 59 -52.48 19.65 25.76
C ASP A 59 -53.32 19.95 24.50
N THR A 60 -53.43 21.21 24.12
CA THR A 60 -54.13 21.59 22.90
C THR A 60 -53.20 21.81 21.72
N VAL A 61 -53.69 21.51 20.53
CA VAL A 61 -53.02 21.84 19.27
C VAL A 61 -53.42 23.26 18.89
N VAL A 62 -52.43 24.14 18.82
CA VAL A 62 -52.59 25.56 18.48
C VAL A 62 -52.72 25.73 16.98
N SER A 63 -51.83 25.10 16.23
CA SER A 63 -51.85 25.06 14.76
C SER A 63 -51.15 23.80 14.26
N ALA A 64 -51.52 23.36 13.07
CA ALA A 64 -50.85 22.27 12.38
C ALA A 64 -50.80 22.60 10.89
N ASP A 65 -49.63 22.43 10.29
CA ASP A 65 -49.41 22.58 8.86
C ASP A 65 -48.97 21.23 8.28
N PRO A 66 -49.88 20.53 7.56
CA PRO A 66 -49.58 19.24 6.95
C PRO A 66 -48.46 19.27 5.93
N GLU A 67 -48.21 20.40 5.26
CA GLU A 67 -47.18 20.53 4.21
C GLU A 67 -45.78 20.67 4.81
N THR A 68 -45.67 21.27 5.99
CA THR A 68 -44.39 21.39 6.72
C THR A 68 -44.24 20.38 7.85
N CYS A 69 -45.23 19.51 8.06
CA CYS A 69 -45.33 18.56 9.17
C CYS A 69 -45.11 19.21 10.53
N SER A 70 -45.43 20.51 10.63
CA SER A 70 -45.19 21.31 11.83
C SER A 70 -46.49 21.43 12.62
N LYS A 71 -46.39 21.19 13.93
CA LYS A 71 -47.53 21.20 14.84
C LYS A 71 -47.17 22.02 16.06
N LEU A 72 -47.75 23.20 16.19
CA LEU A 72 -47.64 24.01 17.38
C LEU A 72 -48.64 23.50 18.41
N THR A 73 -48.16 23.18 19.60
CA THR A 73 -48.95 22.65 20.71
C THR A 73 -48.72 23.46 21.97
N CYS A 74 -49.72 23.50 22.83
CA CYS A 74 -49.56 23.90 24.21
C CYS A 74 -49.33 22.64 25.04
N SER A 75 -48.17 22.48 25.66
CA SER A 75 -47.87 21.28 26.45
C SER A 75 -48.62 21.26 27.78
N GLU A 76 -48.64 20.10 28.46
CA GLU A 76 -49.16 19.91 29.82
C GLU A 76 -48.68 20.97 30.82
N THR A 77 -47.47 21.50 30.61
CA THR A 77 -46.83 22.51 31.46
C THR A 77 -47.13 23.95 31.04
N ALA A 78 -48.09 24.15 30.12
CA ALA A 78 -48.47 25.44 29.55
C ALA A 78 -47.31 26.15 28.80
N VAL A 79 -46.47 25.37 28.11
CA VAL A 79 -45.39 25.89 27.24
C VAL A 79 -45.76 25.67 25.77
N LEU A 80 -45.54 26.70 24.94
CA LEU A 80 -45.69 26.54 23.49
C LEU A 80 -44.53 25.72 22.93
N GLU A 81 -44.86 24.60 22.31
CA GLU A 81 -43.91 23.66 21.74
C GLU A 81 -44.27 23.40 20.28
N THR A 82 -43.29 23.58 19.39
CA THR A 82 -43.43 23.19 17.99
C THR A 82 -42.90 21.76 17.83
N ILE A 83 -43.80 20.84 17.50
CA ILE A 83 -43.50 19.45 17.18
C ILE A 83 -43.38 19.34 15.66
N GLY A 84 -42.23 18.92 15.18
CA GLY A 84 -41.98 18.63 13.76
C GLY A 84 -41.56 17.19 13.55
N CYS A 85 -41.09 16.88 12.34
CA CYS A 85 -40.36 15.64 12.09
C CYS A 85 -39.11 15.54 12.98
N GLY A 86 -38.65 14.31 13.23
CA GLY A 86 -37.41 14.07 13.96
C GLY A 86 -36.18 14.73 13.30
N PRO A 87 -35.05 14.83 14.01
CA PRO A 87 -33.83 15.49 13.51
C PRO A 87 -33.21 14.82 12.27
N LEU A 88 -33.58 13.56 12.00
CA LEU A 88 -33.16 12.77 10.84
C LEU A 88 -34.29 12.57 9.82
N GLU A 89 -35.39 13.31 9.96
CA GLU A 89 -36.58 13.09 9.18
C GLU A 89 -36.97 14.34 8.39
N ARG A 90 -37.41 14.13 7.16
CA ARG A 90 -37.94 15.17 6.28
C ARG A 90 -39.45 15.00 6.13
N CYS A 91 -40.15 16.13 6.10
CA CYS A 91 -41.56 16.15 5.77
C CYS A 91 -41.77 15.96 4.25
N GLN A 92 -42.57 14.96 3.87
CA GLN A 92 -43.04 14.77 2.48
C GLN A 92 -44.45 15.36 2.25
N GLY A 93 -44.97 16.12 3.20
CA GLY A 93 -46.35 16.59 3.21
C GLY A 93 -47.31 15.58 3.86
N ASN A 94 -48.57 15.98 4.03
CA ASN A 94 -49.61 15.20 4.70
C ASN A 94 -49.21 14.68 6.10
N ASN A 95 -48.43 15.44 6.88
CA ASN A 95 -47.89 14.99 8.18
C ASN A 95 -47.06 13.69 8.11
N THR A 96 -46.50 13.36 6.94
CA THR A 96 -45.68 12.16 6.77
C THR A 96 -44.21 12.53 6.88
N CYS A 97 -43.58 12.08 7.97
CA CYS A 97 -42.14 12.18 8.18
C CYS A 97 -41.47 10.90 7.69
N VAL A 98 -40.43 11.07 6.88
CA VAL A 98 -39.60 9.97 6.39
C VAL A 98 -38.15 10.24 6.77
N VAL A 99 -37.39 9.20 7.03
CA VAL A 99 -35.94 9.33 7.10
C VAL A 99 -35.46 9.67 5.69
N ASP A 100 -34.75 10.78 5.55
CA ASP A 100 -34.11 11.24 4.32
C ASP A 100 -32.81 11.92 4.77
N THR A 101 -31.76 11.12 4.91
CA THR A 101 -30.49 11.60 5.49
C THR A 101 -29.29 11.15 4.69
N THR A 102 -28.28 12.00 4.73
CA THR A 102 -27.07 11.83 3.94
C THR A 102 -25.86 11.76 4.86
N CYS A 103 -25.06 10.71 4.70
CA CYS A 103 -23.72 10.58 5.28
C CYS A 103 -22.68 10.80 4.17
N THR A 104 -21.60 11.51 4.50
CA THR A 104 -20.51 11.83 3.56
C THR A 104 -19.21 11.27 4.09
N VAL A 105 -18.48 10.52 3.28
CA VAL A 105 -17.10 10.14 3.57
C VAL A 105 -16.20 10.80 2.52
N THR A 106 -15.36 11.74 2.94
CA THR A 106 -14.53 12.51 2.02
C THR A 106 -13.16 12.80 2.66
N GLY A 107 -12.09 12.58 1.90
CA GLY A 107 -10.74 12.55 2.43
C GLY A 107 -10.60 11.57 3.62
N PRO A 108 -10.07 12.02 4.78
CA PRO A 108 -10.01 11.22 6.01
C PRO A 108 -11.31 11.26 6.85
N THR A 109 -12.33 11.99 6.42
CA THR A 109 -13.41 12.42 7.32
C THR A 109 -14.72 11.74 7.00
N VAL A 110 -15.38 11.20 8.02
CA VAL A 110 -16.79 10.79 7.97
C VAL A 110 -17.64 11.88 8.61
N ILE A 111 -18.54 12.45 7.83
CA ILE A 111 -19.60 13.37 8.26
C ILE A 111 -20.87 12.52 8.39
N ASN A 112 -21.28 12.25 9.63
CA ASN A 112 -22.43 11.39 9.89
C ASN A 112 -23.76 12.10 9.59
N VAL A 113 -24.88 11.37 9.69
CA VAL A 113 -26.22 11.91 9.40
C VAL A 113 -26.66 13.06 10.32
N HIS A 114 -25.95 13.31 11.42
CA HIS A 114 -26.17 14.43 12.34
C HIS A 114 -25.17 15.58 12.14
N GLY A 115 -24.33 15.54 11.10
CA GLY A 115 -23.28 16.53 10.84
C GLY A 115 -22.05 16.43 11.75
N GLN A 116 -21.91 15.36 12.53
CA GLN A 116 -20.74 15.15 13.39
C GLN A 116 -19.57 14.57 12.59
N LEU A 117 -18.36 15.01 12.95
CA LEU A 117 -17.12 14.66 12.25
C LEU A 117 -16.37 13.54 12.97
N ASN A 118 -16.00 12.51 12.22
CA ASN A 118 -15.03 11.49 12.64
C ASN A 118 -13.81 11.54 11.71
N PHE A 119 -12.64 11.86 12.26
CA PHE A 119 -11.38 11.91 11.51
C PHE A 119 -10.63 10.58 11.63
N ILE A 120 -10.47 9.89 10.51
CA ILE A 120 -9.74 8.63 10.41
C ILE A 120 -8.26 8.94 10.19
N LYS A 121 -7.42 8.49 11.14
CA LYS A 121 -5.97 8.75 11.12
C LYS A 121 -5.14 7.53 10.73
N ASP A 122 -5.72 6.36 10.81
CA ASP A 122 -5.10 5.09 10.44
C ASP A 122 -5.64 4.59 9.10
N ARG A 123 -5.08 3.48 8.60
CA ARG A 123 -5.42 2.93 7.28
C ARG A 123 -6.35 1.73 7.39
N CYS A 124 -7.15 1.70 8.45
CA CYS A 124 -7.98 0.56 8.76
C CYS A 124 -9.34 0.66 8.08
N ALA A 125 -10.02 -0.47 7.98
CA ALA A 125 -11.38 -0.52 7.47
C ALA A 125 -12.40 -0.31 8.59
N TYR A 126 -13.42 0.51 8.35
CA TYR A 126 -14.43 0.89 9.34
C TYR A 126 -15.85 0.64 8.86
N SER A 127 -16.71 0.20 9.78
CA SER A 127 -18.15 0.09 9.53
C SER A 127 -18.79 1.48 9.44
N LEU A 128 -19.20 1.87 8.24
CA LEU A 128 -19.95 3.10 8.00
C LEU A 128 -21.41 2.95 8.43
N VAL A 129 -22.08 1.92 7.93
CA VAL A 129 -23.50 1.67 8.17
C VAL A 129 -23.70 0.22 8.55
N SER A 130 -24.38 0.00 9.66
CA SER A 130 -25.02 -1.26 10.03
C SER A 130 -26.44 -0.99 10.48
N ILE A 131 -27.38 -1.85 10.09
CA ILE A 131 -28.80 -1.68 10.38
C ILE A 131 -29.25 -2.84 11.27
N PRO A 132 -29.62 -2.60 12.54
CA PRO A 132 -29.98 -3.67 13.47
C PRO A 132 -31.15 -4.56 13.00
N SER A 133 -32.09 -3.97 12.25
CA SER A 133 -33.23 -4.67 11.67
C SER A 133 -32.90 -5.51 10.43
N ILE A 134 -31.72 -5.33 9.84
CA ILE A 134 -31.24 -6.04 8.65
C ILE A 134 -29.89 -6.68 8.99
N PRO A 135 -29.88 -7.88 9.59
CA PRO A 135 -28.65 -8.54 9.96
C PRO A 135 -27.79 -8.83 8.72
N ASN A 136 -26.47 -8.69 8.89
CA ASN A 136 -25.46 -8.96 7.87
C ASN A 136 -25.35 -7.96 6.70
N LEU A 137 -26.02 -6.81 6.78
CA LEU A 137 -25.75 -5.69 5.89
C LEU A 137 -24.71 -4.76 6.52
N TYR A 138 -23.54 -4.69 5.90
CA TYR A 138 -22.48 -3.77 6.31
C TYR A 138 -22.01 -2.94 5.13
N LEU A 139 -21.93 -1.64 5.34
CA LEU A 139 -21.16 -0.76 4.47
C LEU A 139 -19.83 -0.45 5.14
N VAL A 140 -18.74 -0.72 4.44
CA VAL A 140 -17.38 -0.60 4.97
C VAL A 140 -16.61 0.42 4.15
N ALA A 141 -15.90 1.34 4.82
CA ALA A 141 -14.93 2.22 4.19
C ALA A 141 -13.52 1.72 4.45
N ASN A 142 -12.69 1.69 3.41
CA ASN A 142 -11.28 1.38 3.52
C ASN A 142 -10.44 2.64 3.26
N PHE A 143 -9.42 2.85 4.09
CA PHE A 143 -8.57 4.03 4.06
C PHE A 143 -7.12 3.66 3.75
N ARG A 144 -6.44 4.43 2.91
CA ARG A 144 -5.04 4.21 2.55
C ARG A 144 -4.28 5.52 2.40
N ASP A 145 -2.96 5.46 2.38
CA ASP A 145 -2.07 6.59 2.15
C ASP A 145 -1.98 6.94 0.65
N ARG A 146 -1.57 8.18 0.36
CA ARG A 146 -1.26 8.67 -1.00
C ARG A 146 0.14 9.28 -1.04
N ARG A 147 0.29 10.60 -1.12
CA ARG A 147 1.60 11.28 -1.14
C ARG A 147 2.28 11.42 0.21
N ARG A 148 1.53 11.27 1.31
CA ARG A 148 2.04 11.37 2.69
C ARG A 148 1.67 10.12 3.48
N GLU A 149 2.57 9.65 4.31
CA GLU A 149 2.42 8.47 5.19
C GLU A 149 1.52 8.75 6.40
N ASP A 150 1.47 10.00 6.85
CA ASP A 150 0.74 10.47 8.03
C ASP A 150 -0.70 10.93 7.75
N VAL A 151 -1.17 10.76 6.51
CA VAL A 151 -2.55 11.09 6.09
C VAL A 151 -3.22 9.86 5.48
N SER A 152 -4.34 9.47 6.07
CA SER A 152 -5.21 8.44 5.51
C SER A 152 -6.32 9.07 4.67
N LEU A 153 -6.69 8.47 3.54
CA LEU A 153 -7.77 8.95 2.67
C LEU A 153 -8.65 7.76 2.28
N LEU A 154 -9.95 8.00 2.11
CA LEU A 154 -10.86 7.01 1.56
C LEU A 154 -10.33 6.49 0.22
N ASP A 155 -10.27 5.17 0.11
CA ASP A 155 -9.69 4.45 -1.02
C ASP A 155 -10.71 3.55 -1.72
N SER A 156 -11.59 2.90 -0.94
CA SER A 156 -12.67 2.08 -1.48
C SER A 156 -13.83 1.95 -0.49
N VAL A 157 -14.99 1.55 -1.03
CA VAL A 157 -16.20 1.24 -0.27
C VAL A 157 -16.65 -0.18 -0.58
N ILE A 158 -16.97 -0.95 0.45
CA ILE A 158 -17.40 -2.35 0.31
C ILE A 158 -18.82 -2.47 0.85
N LEU A 159 -19.72 -2.97 0.00
CA LEU A 159 -21.07 -3.35 0.39
C LEU A 159 -21.11 -4.86 0.59
N ARG A 160 -21.33 -5.28 1.85
CA ARG A 160 -21.49 -6.69 2.23
C ARG A 160 -22.97 -7.01 2.35
N LEU A 161 -23.43 -8.01 1.61
CA LEU A 161 -24.79 -8.52 1.61
C LEU A 161 -24.78 -9.99 2.07
N ASP A 162 -25.83 -10.42 2.76
CA ASP A 162 -26.09 -11.84 3.05
C ASP A 162 -24.93 -12.58 3.75
N GLY A 163 -24.34 -11.99 4.79
CA GLY A 163 -23.32 -12.65 5.62
C GLY A 163 -21.99 -12.77 4.89
N PRO A 164 -21.28 -13.91 4.90
CA PRO A 164 -20.04 -14.08 4.14
C PRO A 164 -20.25 -14.27 2.62
N GLY A 165 -21.47 -14.04 2.10
CA GLY A 165 -21.89 -14.53 0.78
C GLY A 165 -21.62 -13.61 -0.41
N VAL A 166 -21.69 -12.28 -0.27
CA VAL A 166 -21.55 -11.34 -1.39
C VAL A 166 -20.87 -10.05 -0.96
N HIS A 167 -19.77 -9.69 -1.61
CA HIS A 167 -19.06 -8.42 -1.43
C HIS A 167 -18.99 -7.64 -2.73
N ILE A 168 -19.53 -6.42 -2.73
CA ILE A 168 -19.42 -5.50 -3.84
C ILE A 168 -18.43 -4.40 -3.46
N HIS A 169 -17.28 -4.38 -4.13
CA HIS A 169 -16.23 -3.38 -3.90
C HIS A 169 -16.35 -2.27 -4.94
N LEU A 170 -16.42 -1.04 -4.49
CA LEU A 170 -16.34 0.18 -5.30
C LEU A 170 -14.94 0.77 -5.12
N GLU A 171 -14.16 0.83 -6.20
CA GLU A 171 -12.76 1.28 -6.18
C GLU A 171 -12.51 2.44 -7.16
N GLN A 172 -11.31 3.04 -7.06
CA GLN A 172 -10.83 4.08 -7.98
C GLN A 172 -10.92 3.63 -9.45
N GLY A 173 -11.13 4.59 -10.35
CA GLY A 173 -11.36 4.32 -11.77
C GLY A 173 -12.76 3.75 -12.06
N GLY A 174 -13.70 3.91 -11.13
CA GLY A 174 -15.06 3.38 -11.26
C GLY A 174 -15.12 1.86 -11.37
N ARG A 175 -14.09 1.16 -10.90
CA ARG A 175 -14.05 -0.30 -10.89
C ARG A 175 -15.03 -0.84 -9.86
N VAL A 176 -15.76 -1.87 -10.27
CA VAL A 176 -16.67 -2.60 -9.40
C VAL A 176 -16.27 -4.07 -9.38
N TRP A 177 -16.00 -4.61 -8.21
CA TRP A 177 -15.73 -6.03 -8.04
C TRP A 177 -16.89 -6.70 -7.34
N LEU A 178 -17.28 -7.87 -7.84
CA LEU A 178 -18.14 -8.82 -7.16
C LEU A 178 -17.25 -9.95 -6.65
N ASP A 179 -16.99 -9.95 -5.35
CA ASP A 179 -15.97 -10.77 -4.69
C ASP A 179 -14.61 -10.61 -5.41
N ASN A 180 -14.16 -11.64 -6.15
CA ASN A 180 -12.87 -11.64 -6.86
C ASN A 180 -13.01 -11.37 -8.37
N SER A 181 -14.19 -11.02 -8.87
CA SER A 181 -14.45 -10.83 -10.30
C SER A 181 -14.82 -9.38 -10.61
N MET A 182 -14.08 -8.76 -11.53
CA MET A 182 -14.39 -7.40 -11.97
C MET A 182 -15.65 -7.40 -12.84
N LEU A 183 -16.62 -6.56 -12.48
CA LEU A 183 -17.83 -6.32 -13.25
C LEU A 183 -17.61 -5.17 -14.22
N THR A 184 -18.05 -5.34 -15.46
CA THR A 184 -18.07 -4.27 -16.46
C THR A 184 -19.47 -3.68 -16.49
N LEU A 185 -19.62 -2.44 -16.01
CA LEU A 185 -20.90 -1.75 -16.03
C LEU A 185 -21.15 -1.18 -17.43
N GLU A 186 -22.34 -1.47 -17.97
CA GLU A 186 -22.82 -0.92 -19.22
C GLU A 186 -23.55 0.41 -18.96
N SER A 187 -23.97 1.11 -20.01
CA SER A 187 -24.66 2.41 -19.90
C SER A 187 -26.03 2.32 -19.20
N LEU A 188 -26.61 1.13 -19.06
CA LEU A 188 -27.87 0.89 -18.35
C LEU A 188 -27.61 0.32 -16.96
N PRO A 189 -28.42 0.69 -15.94
CA PRO A 189 -28.31 0.12 -14.61
C PRO A 189 -28.47 -1.42 -14.62
N GLN A 190 -27.54 -2.12 -13.98
CA GLN A 190 -27.51 -3.58 -13.87
C GLN A 190 -27.96 -4.03 -12.48
N LEU A 191 -28.82 -5.04 -12.39
CA LEU A 191 -29.24 -5.63 -11.11
C LEU A 191 -28.38 -6.86 -10.80
N VAL A 192 -27.59 -6.79 -9.74
CA VAL A 192 -26.67 -7.85 -9.30
C VAL A 192 -26.94 -8.15 -7.84
N HIS A 193 -27.37 -9.37 -7.52
CA HIS A 193 -27.67 -9.81 -6.14
C HIS A 193 -28.59 -8.84 -5.36
N GLY A 194 -29.60 -8.27 -6.03
CA GLY A 194 -30.54 -7.33 -5.41
C GLY A 194 -30.03 -5.88 -5.31
N VAL A 195 -28.81 -5.59 -5.78
CA VAL A 195 -28.24 -4.24 -5.86
C VAL A 195 -28.27 -3.75 -7.30
N GLN A 196 -28.86 -2.59 -7.52
CA GLN A 196 -28.83 -1.89 -8.80
C GLN A 196 -27.55 -1.05 -8.89
N LEU A 197 -26.66 -1.43 -9.79
CA LEU A 197 -25.39 -0.76 -10.07
C LEU A 197 -25.51 0.07 -11.34
N SER A 198 -25.03 1.31 -11.29
CA SER A 198 -24.95 2.19 -12.45
C SER A 198 -23.69 3.03 -12.39
N GLN A 199 -23.13 3.37 -13.54
CA GLN A 199 -21.96 4.23 -13.66
C GLN A 199 -22.25 5.37 -14.64
N ASP A 200 -21.83 6.57 -14.27
CA ASP A 200 -21.81 7.73 -15.15
C ASP A 200 -20.46 8.45 -15.03
N GLN A 201 -20.27 9.57 -15.73
CA GLN A 201 -19.04 10.37 -15.70
C GLN A 201 -18.68 11.00 -14.33
N THR A 202 -19.53 10.83 -13.31
CA THR A 202 -19.31 11.36 -11.95
C THR A 202 -18.91 10.28 -10.97
N GLY A 203 -19.23 9.01 -11.24
CA GLY A 203 -18.84 7.88 -10.40
C GLY A 203 -19.75 6.67 -10.56
N VAL A 204 -19.67 5.78 -9.58
CA VAL A 204 -20.50 4.57 -9.49
C VAL A 204 -21.56 4.78 -8.41
N THR A 205 -22.79 4.35 -8.71
CA THR A 205 -23.89 4.31 -7.73
C THR A 205 -24.38 2.88 -7.56
N ALA A 206 -24.47 2.44 -6.30
CA ALA A 206 -25.08 1.19 -5.88
C ALA A 206 -26.36 1.49 -5.08
N LYS A 207 -27.51 1.02 -5.57
CA LYS A 207 -28.82 1.20 -4.91
C LYS A 207 -29.38 -0.13 -4.44
N LEU A 208 -29.87 -0.14 -3.22
CA LEU A 208 -30.43 -1.31 -2.55
C LEU A 208 -31.75 -0.91 -1.88
N SER A 209 -32.78 -1.75 -2.05
CA SER A 209 -34.10 -1.56 -1.42
C SER A 209 -34.45 -2.79 -0.59
N LEU A 210 -34.52 -2.65 0.73
CA LEU A 210 -34.77 -3.73 1.68
C LEU A 210 -35.83 -3.34 2.71
N SER A 211 -36.92 -4.11 2.81
CA SER A 211 -37.91 -3.99 3.90
C SER A 211 -38.40 -2.55 4.18
N ASN A 212 -38.55 -1.75 3.12
CA ASN A 212 -38.94 -0.32 3.11
C ASN A 212 -37.83 0.71 3.41
N LEU A 213 -36.58 0.28 3.53
CA LEU A 213 -35.41 1.14 3.57
C LEU A 213 -34.70 1.10 2.21
N ASN A 214 -34.47 2.26 1.61
CA ASN A 214 -33.64 2.45 0.43
C ASN A 214 -32.28 3.01 0.85
N ILE A 215 -31.24 2.40 0.31
CA ILE A 215 -29.85 2.80 0.53
C ILE A 215 -29.24 3.06 -0.83
N SER A 216 -28.74 4.26 -1.04
CA SER A 216 -27.99 4.62 -2.24
C SER A 216 -26.57 5.02 -1.85
N VAL A 217 -25.59 4.25 -2.32
CA VAL A 217 -24.16 4.51 -2.12
C VAL A 217 -23.58 5.00 -3.43
N PHE A 218 -23.17 6.25 -3.46
CA PHE A 218 -22.41 6.83 -4.57
C PHE A 218 -20.93 6.88 -4.20
N PHE A 219 -20.05 6.55 -5.14
CA PHE A 219 -18.60 6.61 -4.97
C PHE A 219 -17.92 7.14 -6.24
N ASP A 220 -17.18 8.24 -6.12
CA ASP A 220 -16.45 8.87 -7.24
C ASP A 220 -14.98 8.43 -7.35
N GLY A 221 -14.57 7.43 -6.56
CA GLY A 221 -13.18 6.99 -6.41
C GLY A 221 -12.51 7.52 -5.13
N TYR A 222 -13.03 8.59 -4.54
CA TYR A 222 -12.40 9.27 -3.40
C TYR A 222 -13.38 9.79 -2.34
N THR A 223 -14.64 9.94 -2.70
CA THR A 223 -15.74 10.43 -1.89
C THR A 223 -16.89 9.44 -1.96
N ALA A 224 -17.41 9.02 -0.81
CA ALA A 224 -18.63 8.25 -0.72
C ALA A 224 -19.78 9.12 -0.21
N GLN A 225 -20.92 9.06 -0.90
CA GLN A 225 -22.16 9.71 -0.49
C GLN A 225 -23.21 8.62 -0.24
N ILE A 226 -23.64 8.48 1.01
CA ILE A 226 -24.61 7.46 1.42
C ILE A 226 -25.92 8.15 1.74
N LEU A 227 -26.94 7.90 0.93
CA LEU A 227 -28.31 8.36 1.14
C LEU A 227 -29.13 7.21 1.74
N LEU A 228 -29.81 7.50 2.84
CA LEU A 228 -30.71 6.58 3.54
C LEU A 228 -32.12 7.15 3.52
N GLU A 229 -33.04 6.43 2.88
CA GLU A 229 -34.45 6.81 2.76
C GLU A 229 -35.34 5.71 3.35
N GLY A 230 -36.25 6.03 4.26
CA GLY A 230 -37.10 5.01 4.87
C GLY A 230 -38.16 5.55 5.83
N PRO A 231 -38.90 4.66 6.52
CA PRO A 231 -39.91 5.07 7.49
C PRO A 231 -39.28 5.74 8.71
N ALA A 232 -40.03 6.68 9.30
CA ALA A 232 -39.70 7.31 10.58
C ALA A 232 -39.29 6.30 11.65
N GLY A 233 -38.28 6.64 12.45
CA GLY A 233 -37.73 5.77 13.50
C GLY A 233 -36.76 4.68 13.04
N SER A 234 -36.35 4.65 11.75
CA SER A 234 -35.28 3.76 11.29
C SER A 234 -33.96 4.12 11.97
N SER A 235 -33.33 3.15 12.65
CA SER A 235 -32.05 3.35 13.35
C SER A 235 -30.86 2.90 12.50
N VAL A 236 -29.82 3.73 12.50
CA VAL A 236 -28.57 3.51 11.77
C VAL A 236 -27.43 3.51 12.79
N GLU A 237 -26.62 2.46 12.76
CA GLU A 237 -25.40 2.32 13.57
C GLU A 237 -24.15 2.39 12.66
N GLY A 238 -22.98 2.52 13.28
CA GLY A 238 -21.70 2.73 12.60
C GLY A 238 -21.29 4.21 12.56
N LEU A 239 -20.28 4.53 11.75
CA LEU A 239 -19.75 5.90 11.67
C LEU A 239 -20.73 6.90 11.04
N CYS A 240 -21.63 6.44 10.17
CA CYS A 240 -22.69 7.27 9.61
C CYS A 240 -23.88 7.45 10.55
N GLY A 241 -24.02 6.61 11.58
CA GLY A 241 -25.15 6.59 12.49
C GLY A 241 -24.84 7.15 13.88
N ASN A 242 -25.70 6.79 14.85
CA ASN A 242 -25.42 6.99 16.26
C ASN A 242 -24.72 5.75 16.81
N SER A 243 -23.48 5.90 17.26
CA SER A 243 -22.73 4.84 17.92
C SER A 243 -22.36 5.27 19.32
N SER A 244 -22.79 4.51 20.33
CA SER A 244 -22.24 4.58 21.68
C SER A 244 -20.85 3.94 21.79
N ARG A 245 -20.41 3.27 20.71
CA ARG A 245 -19.14 2.54 20.62
C ARG A 245 -18.02 3.47 20.18
N SER A 246 -16.81 3.19 20.67
CA SER A 246 -15.62 3.95 20.30
C SER A 246 -15.25 3.73 18.83
N LEU A 247 -14.45 4.64 18.25
CA LEU A 247 -13.93 4.48 16.89
C LEU A 247 -13.23 3.12 16.69
N SER A 248 -12.45 2.69 17.69
CA SER A 248 -11.75 1.40 17.68
C SER A 248 -12.69 0.19 17.62
N ASP A 249 -13.88 0.28 18.23
CA ASP A 249 -14.89 -0.80 18.21
C ASP A 249 -15.60 -0.93 16.85
N LEU A 250 -15.58 0.14 16.04
CA LEU A 250 -16.17 0.19 14.70
C LEU A 250 -15.22 -0.30 13.61
N ARG A 251 -13.97 -0.58 13.97
CA ARG A 251 -12.96 -1.11 13.05
C ARG A 251 -13.20 -2.58 12.76
N LEU A 252 -13.01 -2.96 11.51
CA LEU A 252 -13.23 -4.32 11.02
C LEU A 252 -11.89 -4.97 10.63
N SER A 253 -11.41 -5.90 11.46
CA SER A 253 -10.15 -6.60 11.24
C SER A 253 -10.15 -7.49 9.99
N GLU A 254 -11.30 -8.02 9.59
CA GLU A 254 -11.48 -8.84 8.38
C GLU A 254 -11.06 -8.12 7.10
N TYR A 255 -11.24 -6.79 7.05
CA TYR A 255 -10.93 -5.95 5.90
C TYR A 255 -9.68 -5.07 6.10
N SER A 256 -8.99 -5.25 7.23
CA SER A 256 -7.85 -4.43 7.63
C SER A 256 -6.54 -5.21 7.54
N SER A 257 -5.46 -4.57 7.11
CA SER A 257 -4.13 -5.15 7.28
C SER A 257 -3.71 -5.17 8.75
N THR A 258 -2.80 -6.08 9.11
CA THR A 258 -2.28 -6.19 10.49
C THR A 258 -1.51 -4.94 10.94
N SER A 259 -0.99 -4.15 10.00
CA SER A 259 -0.26 -2.91 10.24
C SER A 259 -1.08 -1.65 10.03
N CYS A 260 -2.41 -1.74 9.84
CA CYS A 260 -3.20 -0.57 9.47
C CYS A 260 -3.22 0.52 10.55
N GLU A 261 -3.11 0.15 11.84
CA GLU A 261 -3.02 1.07 13.00
C GLU A 261 -1.68 1.78 13.11
N MET A 262 -0.66 1.33 12.38
CA MET A 262 0.67 1.92 12.47
C MET A 262 0.60 3.38 12.05
N GLN A 263 0.88 4.27 13.01
CA GLN A 263 0.88 5.71 12.80
C GLN A 263 2.25 6.16 12.30
N TYR A 264 2.23 7.13 11.41
CA TYR A 264 3.40 7.79 10.85
C TYR A 264 3.32 9.28 11.18
N SER A 265 4.47 9.94 11.15
CA SER A 265 4.55 11.38 11.33
C SER A 265 5.51 11.93 10.31
N GLU A 266 5.05 12.87 9.50
CA GLU A 266 5.89 13.60 8.58
C GLU A 266 6.00 15.07 9.01
N PRO A 267 7.08 15.77 8.64
CA PRO A 267 7.19 17.21 8.86
C PRO A 267 6.04 17.95 8.17
N ALA A 268 5.62 19.06 8.75
CA ALA A 268 4.63 19.93 8.13
C ALA A 268 5.19 20.48 6.80
N ASP A 269 4.35 20.51 5.76
CA ASP A 269 4.72 21.11 4.49
C ASP A 269 4.57 22.64 4.59
N THR A 270 5.70 23.33 4.72
CA THR A 270 5.74 24.80 4.86
C THR A 270 5.29 25.55 3.62
N THR A 271 5.10 24.86 2.48
CA THR A 271 4.59 25.47 1.25
C THR A 271 3.07 25.60 1.23
N ILE A 272 2.37 24.93 2.14
CA ILE A 272 0.90 25.01 2.28
C ILE A 272 0.53 26.28 3.04
N ASP A 273 -0.20 27.18 2.38
CA ASP A 273 -0.81 28.34 3.02
C ASP A 273 -2.24 28.01 3.50
N CYS A 274 -2.36 27.70 4.78
CA CYS A 274 -3.64 27.42 5.44
C CYS A 274 -4.65 28.57 5.37
N THR A 275 -4.20 29.81 5.19
CA THR A 275 -5.10 30.98 5.05
C THR A 275 -5.83 30.89 3.71
N SER A 276 -5.08 30.68 2.62
CA SER A 276 -5.61 30.48 1.28
C SER A 276 -6.51 29.23 1.18
N VAL A 277 -6.11 28.14 1.83
CA VAL A 277 -6.94 26.93 1.97
C VAL A 277 -8.28 27.26 2.65
N THR A 278 -8.24 28.00 3.76
CA THR A 278 -9.45 28.36 4.51
C THR A 278 -10.37 29.26 3.71
N GLU A 279 -9.84 30.26 3.01
CA GLU A 279 -10.62 31.11 2.10
C GLU A 279 -11.31 30.28 1.02
N ARG A 280 -10.59 29.31 0.42
CA ARG A 280 -11.17 28.44 -0.60
C ARG A 280 -12.23 27.49 -0.06
N CYS A 281 -12.03 26.88 1.11
CA CYS A 281 -13.04 26.03 1.74
C CYS A 281 -14.31 26.83 2.11
N ASN A 282 -14.15 28.11 2.51
CA ASN A 282 -15.28 28.98 2.85
C ASN A 282 -16.17 29.38 1.66
N LEU A 283 -15.79 29.05 0.41
CA LEU A 283 -16.68 29.23 -0.75
C LEU A 283 -18.03 28.53 -0.57
N LEU A 284 -18.12 27.49 0.25
CA LEU A 284 -19.36 26.80 0.60
C LEU A 284 -20.38 27.70 1.32
N LYS A 285 -19.94 28.83 1.92
CA LYS A 285 -20.84 29.82 2.55
C LYS A 285 -21.41 30.83 1.56
N GLU A 286 -20.88 30.87 0.34
CA GLU A 286 -21.23 31.87 -0.66
C GLU A 286 -22.14 31.32 -1.77
N ALA A 287 -22.76 32.19 -2.56
CA ALA A 287 -23.50 31.76 -3.76
C ALA A 287 -22.54 31.05 -4.75
N PRO A 288 -22.96 29.96 -5.43
CA PRO A 288 -24.32 29.42 -5.47
C PRO A 288 -24.69 28.54 -4.25
N PHE A 289 -23.69 28.03 -3.51
CA PHE A 289 -23.88 27.10 -2.39
C PHE A 289 -24.78 27.63 -1.28
N SER A 290 -24.78 28.94 -1.04
CA SER A 290 -25.59 29.58 0.01
C SER A 290 -27.09 29.26 -0.04
N SER A 291 -27.62 28.84 -1.19
CA SER A 291 -29.01 28.38 -1.35
C SER A 291 -29.33 27.10 -0.57
N CYS A 292 -28.34 26.23 -0.39
CA CYS A 292 -28.45 24.94 0.28
C CYS A 292 -28.14 25.00 1.78
N ASN A 293 -27.49 26.07 2.24
CA ASN A 293 -27.00 26.21 3.62
C ASN A 293 -28.11 26.16 4.68
N THR A 294 -29.38 26.36 4.30
CA THR A 294 -30.52 26.22 5.21
C THR A 294 -30.88 24.77 5.50
N ASP A 295 -30.60 23.88 4.55
CA ASP A 295 -31.00 22.47 4.60
C ASP A 295 -29.81 21.58 4.94
N ILE A 296 -28.59 21.98 4.54
CA ILE A 296 -27.35 21.28 4.84
C ILE A 296 -26.33 22.28 5.37
N ASP A 297 -25.95 22.15 6.64
CA ASP A 297 -24.90 22.98 7.24
C ASP A 297 -23.56 22.77 6.50
N PRO A 298 -22.94 23.83 5.94
CA PRO A 298 -21.63 23.73 5.29
C PRO A 298 -20.46 23.57 6.27
N GLU A 299 -20.63 23.88 7.56
CA GLU A 299 -19.51 23.94 8.51
C GLU A 299 -18.74 22.61 8.69
N PRO A 300 -19.40 21.43 8.75
CA PRO A 300 -18.71 20.14 8.78
C PRO A 300 -17.82 19.91 7.55
N TYR A 301 -18.28 20.31 6.36
CA TYR A 301 -17.52 20.18 5.11
C TYR A 301 -16.34 21.15 5.06
N ILE A 302 -16.52 22.39 5.54
CA ILE A 302 -15.46 23.40 5.65
C ILE A 302 -14.37 22.93 6.62
N THR A 303 -14.76 22.36 7.76
CA THR A 303 -13.83 21.83 8.75
C THR A 303 -13.05 20.64 8.19
N ALA A 304 -13.72 19.70 7.52
CA ALA A 304 -13.06 18.57 6.86
C ALA A 304 -12.08 19.01 5.76
N CYS A 305 -12.49 20.01 4.97
CA CYS A 305 -11.68 20.61 3.91
C CYS A 305 -10.42 21.27 4.46
N THR A 306 -10.56 22.12 5.48
CA THR A 306 -9.44 22.87 6.06
C THR A 306 -8.46 21.95 6.80
N ASP A 307 -8.94 21.03 7.65
CA ASP A 307 -8.05 20.11 8.38
C ASP A 307 -7.24 19.21 7.44
N THR A 308 -7.86 18.76 6.34
CA THR A 308 -7.18 17.91 5.35
C THR A 308 -6.19 18.70 4.51
N LEU A 309 -6.62 19.80 3.89
CA LEU A 309 -5.80 20.56 2.94
C LEU A 309 -4.69 21.39 3.61
N CYS A 310 -4.76 21.60 4.93
CA CYS A 310 -3.66 22.17 5.71
C CYS A 310 -2.53 21.19 6.00
N LYS A 311 -2.78 19.88 5.88
CA LYS A 311 -1.77 18.82 6.11
C LYS A 311 -1.30 18.18 4.82
N TYR A 312 -2.21 18.08 3.86
CA TYR A 312 -1.99 17.43 2.58
C TYR A 312 -2.11 18.44 1.43
N PRO A 313 -1.17 18.49 0.48
CA PRO A 313 -1.19 19.47 -0.60
C PRO A 313 -2.46 19.34 -1.46
N ALA A 314 -2.98 20.46 -1.96
CA ALA A 314 -4.19 20.53 -2.77
C ALA A 314 -3.98 20.02 -4.22
N VAL A 315 -3.52 18.78 -4.36
CA VAL A 315 -3.22 18.07 -5.61
C VAL A 315 -4.13 16.84 -5.76
N ASP A 316 -4.06 16.15 -6.90
CA ASP A 316 -4.78 14.90 -7.17
C ASP A 316 -6.31 15.04 -6.98
N GLY A 317 -6.88 16.15 -7.47
CA GLY A 317 -8.31 16.44 -7.35
C GLY A 317 -8.79 16.87 -5.96
N LEU A 318 -7.97 16.81 -4.89
CA LEU A 318 -8.40 17.16 -3.52
C LEU A 318 -8.89 18.61 -3.41
N ASN A 319 -8.33 19.53 -4.20
CA ASN A 319 -8.73 20.95 -4.22
C ASN A 319 -10.21 21.19 -4.59
N CYS A 320 -10.84 20.20 -5.24
CA CYS A 320 -12.25 20.24 -5.63
C CYS A 320 -13.10 19.19 -4.90
N GLN A 321 -12.48 18.20 -4.25
CA GLN A 321 -13.16 17.05 -3.67
C GLN A 321 -14.22 17.45 -2.64
N PHE A 322 -13.89 18.31 -1.69
CA PHE A 322 -14.83 18.74 -0.64
C PHE A 322 -15.97 19.61 -1.19
N LEU A 323 -15.67 20.45 -2.20
CA LEU A 323 -16.68 21.28 -2.87
C LEU A 323 -17.68 20.41 -3.66
N LYS A 324 -17.17 19.38 -4.37
CA LYS A 324 -17.99 18.36 -5.05
C LYS A 324 -18.87 17.59 -4.09
N ALA A 325 -18.30 17.15 -2.96
CA ALA A 325 -19.04 16.43 -1.93
C ALA A 325 -20.23 17.25 -1.42
N TYR A 326 -20.01 18.52 -1.08
CA TYR A 326 -21.09 19.41 -0.65
C TYR A 326 -22.12 19.67 -1.77
N ALA A 327 -21.66 19.95 -2.99
CA ALA A 327 -22.55 20.15 -4.15
C ALA A 327 -23.46 18.93 -4.39
N ARG A 328 -22.91 17.71 -4.24
CA ARG A 328 -23.65 16.46 -4.39
C ARG A 328 -24.67 16.29 -3.28
N ALA A 329 -24.29 16.50 -2.02
CA ALA A 329 -25.21 16.47 -0.89
C ALA A 329 -26.39 17.44 -1.09
N CYS A 330 -26.12 18.67 -1.55
CA CYS A 330 -27.16 19.65 -1.89
C CYS A 330 -28.08 19.19 -3.01
N SER A 331 -27.51 18.58 -4.05
CA SER A 331 -28.29 18.07 -5.19
C SER A 331 -29.25 16.96 -4.77
N LEU A 332 -28.90 16.16 -3.75
CA LEU A 332 -29.80 15.14 -3.18
C LEU A 332 -31.00 15.77 -2.45
N HIS A 333 -30.88 17.01 -2.00
CA HIS A 333 -31.95 17.73 -1.28
C HIS A 333 -32.73 18.70 -2.17
N ASN A 334 -32.71 18.51 -3.50
CA ASN A 334 -33.35 19.34 -4.52
C ASN A 334 -32.75 20.74 -4.71
N HIS A 335 -31.51 20.97 -4.25
CA HIS A 335 -30.76 22.19 -4.51
C HIS A 335 -29.74 21.97 -5.62
N ALA A 336 -30.16 22.09 -6.88
CA ALA A 336 -29.25 22.07 -8.01
C ALA A 336 -28.36 23.34 -8.00
N GLN A 337 -27.06 23.14 -7.93
CA GLN A 337 -26.09 24.23 -7.75
C GLN A 337 -25.60 24.82 -9.08
N ASP A 338 -26.50 25.35 -9.92
CA ASP A 338 -26.11 25.85 -11.24
C ASP A 338 -24.97 26.89 -11.18
N GLY A 339 -23.90 26.65 -11.95
CA GLY A 339 -22.74 27.55 -12.03
C GLY A 339 -21.68 27.39 -10.94
N TRP A 340 -21.78 26.39 -10.05
CA TRP A 340 -20.75 26.17 -9.01
C TRP A 340 -19.38 25.79 -9.60
N THR A 341 -19.36 25.01 -10.69
CA THR A 341 -18.15 24.56 -11.38
C THR A 341 -17.36 25.73 -11.96
N SER A 342 -18.04 26.70 -12.59
CA SER A 342 -17.40 27.89 -13.16
C SER A 342 -16.87 28.84 -12.08
N LYS A 343 -17.60 29.01 -10.97
CA LYS A 343 -17.14 29.84 -9.84
C LYS A 343 -15.88 29.27 -9.17
N THR A 344 -15.82 27.96 -9.02
CA THR A 344 -14.77 27.28 -8.26
C THR A 344 -13.58 26.82 -9.12
N GLY A 345 -13.75 26.79 -10.44
CA GLY A 345 -12.79 26.20 -11.38
C GLY A 345 -12.74 24.67 -11.33
N CYS A 346 -13.76 24.02 -10.76
CA CYS A 346 -13.82 22.57 -10.58
C CYS A 346 -14.64 21.90 -11.69
N SER A 347 -14.19 20.73 -12.14
CA SER A 347 -14.99 19.86 -13.03
C SER A 347 -16.04 19.08 -12.24
N SER A 348 -17.20 18.79 -12.83
CA SER A 348 -18.19 17.86 -12.24
C SER A 348 -17.84 16.38 -12.46
N GLU A 349 -16.91 16.08 -13.36
CA GLU A 349 -16.51 14.71 -13.69
C GLU A 349 -15.68 14.07 -12.57
N ALA A 350 -15.72 12.74 -12.47
CA ALA A 350 -14.93 12.00 -11.48
C ALA A 350 -13.44 12.14 -11.81
N PHE A 351 -12.62 12.26 -10.77
CA PHE A 351 -11.18 12.28 -10.97
C PHE A 351 -10.69 10.85 -11.27
N CYS A 352 -9.78 10.69 -12.23
CA CYS A 352 -9.16 9.39 -12.56
C CYS A 352 -10.10 8.27 -13.03
N GLN A 353 -11.20 8.59 -13.73
CA GLN A 353 -12.19 7.58 -14.11
C GLN A 353 -11.67 6.51 -15.09
N ASP A 354 -10.78 6.87 -16.01
CA ASP A 354 -10.28 5.94 -17.06
C ASP A 354 -8.87 5.39 -16.78
N ARG A 355 -8.33 5.60 -15.56
CA ARG A 355 -6.96 5.21 -15.22
C ARG A 355 -6.94 4.24 -14.04
N THR A 356 -6.49 3.02 -14.31
CA THR A 356 -6.31 1.97 -13.30
C THR A 356 -4.88 1.93 -12.80
N CYS A 357 -4.71 1.85 -11.48
CA CYS A 357 -3.42 1.72 -10.82
C CYS A 357 -3.34 0.42 -10.01
N SER A 358 -2.11 -0.03 -9.76
CA SER A 358 -1.83 -1.22 -8.96
C SER A 358 -1.99 -0.94 -7.45
N ASP A 359 -2.01 -1.97 -6.61
CA ASP A 359 -2.30 -1.86 -5.17
C ASP A 359 -1.34 -0.94 -4.40
N HIS A 360 -0.09 -0.86 -4.86
CA HIS A 360 0.98 -0.04 -4.27
C HIS A 360 1.03 1.39 -4.86
N GLU A 361 0.08 1.71 -5.73
CA GLU A 361 -0.05 2.98 -6.41
C GLU A 361 -1.41 3.62 -6.12
N PHE A 362 -1.54 4.89 -6.49
CA PHE A 362 -2.80 5.61 -6.55
C PHE A 362 -2.82 6.50 -7.80
N CYS A 363 -4.02 6.81 -8.31
CA CYS A 363 -4.13 7.72 -9.45
C CYS A 363 -4.07 9.19 -8.99
N GLY A 364 -3.26 9.99 -9.69
CA GLY A 364 -3.00 11.40 -9.37
C GLY A 364 -2.72 12.26 -10.60
N GLU A 365 -2.59 13.57 -10.39
CA GLU A 365 -2.38 14.56 -11.46
C GLU A 365 -0.91 14.57 -11.90
N LYS A 366 -0.66 14.33 -13.19
CA LYS A 366 0.68 14.41 -13.81
C LYS A 366 1.04 15.84 -14.19
N THR A 367 0.08 16.57 -14.73
CA THR A 367 0.24 17.94 -15.23
C THR A 367 -0.95 18.79 -14.79
N VAL A 368 -0.73 20.11 -14.67
CA VAL A 368 -1.80 21.08 -14.38
C VAL A 368 -2.89 21.08 -15.48
N SER A 369 -2.57 20.56 -16.68
CA SER A 369 -3.52 20.42 -17.80
C SER A 369 -4.49 19.25 -17.67
N GLY A 370 -4.43 18.47 -16.59
CA GLY A 370 -5.40 17.41 -16.27
C GLY A 370 -5.00 15.99 -16.70
N ASP A 371 -3.78 15.77 -17.22
CA ASP A 371 -3.32 14.41 -17.50
C ASP A 371 -3.13 13.64 -16.18
N THR A 372 -3.62 12.42 -16.10
CA THR A 372 -3.49 11.56 -14.92
C THR A 372 -2.43 10.48 -15.12
N ARG A 373 -1.82 10.02 -14.01
CA ARG A 373 -0.96 8.83 -13.99
C ARG A 373 -1.00 8.14 -12.63
N CYS A 374 -0.38 6.98 -12.55
CA CYS A 374 -0.18 6.28 -11.29
C CYS A 374 1.06 6.81 -10.57
N PHE A 375 0.91 7.09 -9.28
CA PHE A 375 1.95 7.51 -8.36
C PHE A 375 2.13 6.45 -7.29
N CYS A 376 3.34 6.27 -6.79
CA CYS A 376 3.56 5.34 -5.68
C CYS A 376 2.89 5.87 -4.41
N ARG A 377 2.28 4.98 -3.64
CA ARG A 377 1.86 5.29 -2.27
C ARG A 377 3.08 5.53 -1.38
N ALA A 378 3.00 6.53 -0.51
CA ALA A 378 4.10 7.01 0.31
C ALA A 378 4.73 5.89 1.14
N ILE A 379 3.92 5.11 1.86
CA ILE A 379 4.39 4.02 2.73
C ILE A 379 5.05 2.90 1.94
N PHE A 380 4.53 2.58 0.76
CA PHE A 380 5.18 1.61 -0.12
C PHE A 380 6.52 2.12 -0.62
N SER A 381 6.57 3.41 -0.99
CA SER A 381 7.75 4.04 -1.57
C SER A 381 8.85 4.34 -0.56
N SER A 382 8.52 4.49 0.73
CA SER A 382 9.44 4.96 1.78
C SER A 382 10.67 4.07 1.92
N LYS A 383 10.48 2.74 1.91
CA LYS A 383 11.58 1.75 1.96
C LYS A 383 12.57 1.88 0.80
N TYR A 384 12.16 2.47 -0.33
CA TYR A 384 13.03 2.75 -1.46
C TYR A 384 13.62 4.15 -1.39
N GLN A 385 12.83 5.16 -0.98
CA GLN A 385 13.27 6.54 -0.85
C GLN A 385 14.36 6.71 0.22
N GLU A 386 14.25 6.02 1.36
CA GLU A 386 15.24 6.05 2.45
C GLU A 386 16.65 5.66 1.99
N ILE A 387 16.74 4.73 1.05
CA ILE A 387 18.00 4.24 0.48
C ILE A 387 18.27 4.78 -0.93
N ASN A 388 17.46 5.75 -1.39
CA ASN A 388 17.50 6.31 -2.74
C ASN A 388 17.53 5.24 -3.86
N SER A 389 16.75 4.17 -3.68
CA SER A 389 16.57 3.10 -4.67
C SER A 389 15.34 3.37 -5.55
N LEU A 390 15.32 2.74 -6.72
CA LEU A 390 14.18 2.72 -7.65
C LEU A 390 13.53 1.34 -7.74
N GLY A 391 13.97 0.38 -6.92
CA GLY A 391 13.59 -1.02 -7.04
C GLY A 391 14.16 -1.88 -5.93
N ASP A 392 13.85 -3.16 -6.02
CA ASP A 392 14.39 -4.16 -5.09
C ASP A 392 15.88 -4.42 -5.35
N ALA A 393 16.54 -5.00 -4.35
CA ALA A 393 17.92 -5.41 -4.48
C ALA A 393 18.07 -6.44 -5.63
N THR A 394 19.23 -6.42 -6.29
CA THR A 394 19.56 -7.39 -7.33
C THR A 394 19.46 -8.81 -6.77
N VAL A 395 18.67 -9.65 -7.44
CA VAL A 395 18.55 -11.06 -7.13
C VAL A 395 19.57 -11.81 -7.97
N CYS A 396 20.56 -12.39 -7.30
CA CYS A 396 21.61 -13.18 -7.92
C CYS A 396 21.30 -14.66 -7.75
N MET A 397 21.24 -15.39 -8.85
CA MET A 397 21.22 -16.85 -8.89
C MET A 397 22.44 -17.34 -9.66
N GLN A 398 22.68 -18.66 -9.67
CA GLN A 398 23.89 -19.31 -10.22
C GLN A 398 24.46 -18.60 -11.48
N ASP A 399 23.77 -18.64 -12.60
CA ASP A 399 24.23 -18.08 -13.87
C ASP A 399 23.34 -16.93 -14.36
N SER A 400 22.47 -16.41 -13.48
CA SER A 400 21.48 -15.40 -13.83
C SER A 400 21.35 -14.32 -12.77
N ALA A 401 21.15 -13.09 -13.20
CA ALA A 401 20.78 -12.00 -12.30
C ALA A 401 19.52 -11.32 -12.80
N SER A 402 18.68 -10.87 -11.86
CA SER A 402 17.52 -10.04 -12.15
C SER A 402 17.47 -8.82 -11.24
N VAL A 403 17.03 -7.69 -11.81
CA VAL A 403 16.76 -6.45 -11.10
C VAL A 403 15.35 -6.02 -11.44
N THR A 404 14.55 -5.76 -10.42
CA THR A 404 13.16 -5.30 -10.57
C THR A 404 13.05 -3.86 -10.10
N LEU A 405 12.66 -2.97 -11.01
CA LEU A 405 12.39 -1.57 -10.74
C LEU A 405 10.89 -1.37 -10.52
N VAL A 406 10.53 -0.45 -9.63
CA VAL A 406 9.16 -0.04 -9.39
C VAL A 406 8.77 1.01 -10.44
N GLY A 407 7.75 0.75 -11.25
CA GLY A 407 7.35 1.60 -12.36
C GLY A 407 7.08 3.05 -11.95
N CYS A 408 6.23 3.26 -10.94
CA CYS A 408 5.90 4.60 -10.46
C CYS A 408 7.12 5.40 -9.95
N LEU A 409 8.12 4.76 -9.32
CA LEU A 409 9.36 5.44 -8.87
C LEU A 409 10.22 5.88 -10.05
N VAL A 410 10.30 5.05 -11.09
CA VAL A 410 11.03 5.38 -12.33
C VAL A 410 10.35 6.54 -13.05
N GLU A 411 9.01 6.52 -13.12
CA GLU A 411 8.23 7.62 -13.71
C GLU A 411 8.34 8.94 -12.92
N ASP A 412 8.44 8.88 -11.58
CA ASP A 412 8.65 10.06 -10.73
C ASP A 412 9.97 10.78 -11.06
N LYS A 413 10.98 10.03 -11.51
CA LYS A 413 12.24 10.57 -12.06
C LYS A 413 12.14 11.02 -13.51
N ARG A 414 10.94 11.02 -14.10
CA ARG A 414 10.64 11.35 -15.51
C ARG A 414 11.33 10.44 -16.52
N ILE A 415 11.50 9.18 -16.16
CA ILE A 415 12.13 8.17 -17.02
C ILE A 415 11.05 7.26 -17.57
N ASN A 416 11.06 7.05 -18.88
CA ASN A 416 10.22 6.05 -19.51
C ASN A 416 10.92 4.69 -19.43
N TYR A 417 10.40 3.77 -18.61
CA TYR A 417 10.99 2.44 -18.44
C TYR A 417 11.01 1.61 -19.75
N SER A 418 10.11 1.86 -20.70
CA SER A 418 10.10 1.19 -22.02
C SER A 418 11.29 1.61 -22.90
N ALA A 419 11.94 2.72 -22.56
CA ALA A 419 13.14 3.20 -23.22
C ALA A 419 14.44 2.61 -22.63
N LEU A 420 14.34 1.79 -21.59
CA LEU A 420 15.49 1.21 -20.89
C LEU A 420 15.89 -0.15 -21.47
N GLN A 421 17.21 -0.41 -21.47
CA GLN A 421 17.82 -1.63 -21.99
C GLN A 421 19.07 -1.98 -21.18
N LEU A 422 19.52 -3.24 -21.28
CA LEU A 422 20.81 -3.67 -20.76
C LEU A 422 21.96 -3.26 -21.69
N ASN A 423 23.18 -3.75 -21.41
CA ASN A 423 24.36 -3.54 -22.27
C ASN A 423 24.10 -4.00 -23.72
N ASP A 424 23.38 -5.11 -23.90
CA ASP A 424 22.82 -5.50 -25.19
C ASP A 424 21.48 -4.77 -25.43
N PRO A 425 21.35 -3.98 -26.51
CA PRO A 425 20.14 -3.20 -26.80
C PRO A 425 18.89 -4.05 -27.09
N THR A 426 19.06 -5.34 -27.40
CA THR A 426 17.94 -6.27 -27.60
C THR A 426 17.30 -6.70 -26.28
N CYS A 427 18.01 -6.59 -25.18
CA CYS A 427 17.53 -6.94 -23.85
C CYS A 427 16.87 -5.75 -23.16
N ARG A 428 15.53 -5.71 -23.21
CA ARG A 428 14.69 -4.67 -22.60
C ARG A 428 14.02 -5.16 -21.32
N GLY A 429 13.55 -4.21 -20.51
CA GLY A 429 12.81 -4.51 -19.29
C GLY A 429 11.45 -5.14 -19.61
N GLN A 430 11.11 -6.20 -18.88
CA GLN A 430 9.79 -6.83 -18.95
C GLN A 430 8.87 -6.20 -17.91
N VAL A 431 7.75 -5.66 -18.37
CA VAL A 431 6.76 -5.01 -17.51
C VAL A 431 5.73 -6.05 -17.08
N ASP A 432 5.44 -6.09 -15.79
CA ASP A 432 4.28 -6.79 -15.25
C ASP A 432 3.10 -5.81 -15.26
N GLU A 433 2.08 -6.08 -16.07
CA GLU A 433 0.91 -5.21 -16.24
C GLU A 433 0.01 -5.15 -14.99
N LEU A 434 0.12 -6.10 -14.05
CA LEU A 434 -0.66 -6.10 -12.80
C LEU A 434 0.06 -5.34 -11.69
N THR A 435 1.36 -5.59 -11.54
CA THR A 435 2.18 -4.97 -10.49
C THR A 435 2.88 -3.69 -10.95
N HIS A 436 2.79 -3.32 -12.23
CA HIS A 436 3.52 -2.20 -12.84
C HIS A 436 5.02 -2.18 -12.51
N MET A 437 5.61 -3.35 -12.23
CA MET A 437 7.04 -3.51 -11.97
C MET A 437 7.77 -3.89 -13.25
N VAL A 438 9.04 -3.47 -13.37
CA VAL A 438 9.85 -3.68 -14.57
C VAL A 438 11.10 -4.48 -14.24
N THR A 439 11.19 -5.68 -14.78
CA THR A 439 12.29 -6.61 -14.49
C THR A 439 13.28 -6.68 -15.64
N PHE A 440 14.56 -6.51 -15.33
CA PHE A 440 15.69 -6.73 -16.24
C PHE A 440 16.44 -7.96 -15.78
N SER A 441 16.74 -8.89 -16.70
CA SER A 441 17.45 -10.10 -16.35
C SER A 441 18.37 -10.57 -17.46
N PHE A 442 19.41 -11.30 -17.09
CA PHE A 442 20.25 -12.06 -18.00
C PHE A 442 20.51 -13.45 -17.43
N ASN A 443 20.88 -14.41 -18.29
CA ASN A 443 21.28 -15.75 -17.89
C ASN A 443 22.37 -16.33 -18.82
N SER A 444 22.74 -17.60 -18.64
CA SER A 444 23.69 -18.32 -19.50
C SER A 444 23.31 -18.35 -20.97
N SER A 445 22.01 -18.47 -21.27
CA SER A 445 21.49 -18.58 -22.64
C SER A 445 21.43 -17.23 -23.35
N ASN A 446 21.13 -16.16 -22.61
CA ASN A 446 21.12 -14.78 -23.10
C ASN A 446 21.85 -13.86 -22.12
N ARG A 447 23.12 -13.58 -22.45
CA ARG A 447 24.01 -12.80 -21.59
C ARG A 447 23.70 -11.31 -21.55
N CYS A 448 22.92 -10.79 -22.50
CA CYS A 448 22.55 -9.37 -22.57
C CYS A 448 23.73 -8.38 -22.39
N GLY A 449 24.92 -8.73 -22.89
CA GLY A 449 26.12 -7.92 -22.76
C GLY A 449 26.70 -7.83 -21.34
N THR A 450 26.40 -8.78 -20.46
CA THR A 450 27.00 -8.86 -19.11
C THR A 450 28.51 -8.97 -19.20
N VAL A 451 29.21 -8.15 -18.43
CA VAL A 451 30.68 -8.12 -18.32
C VAL A 451 31.10 -8.94 -17.10
N VAL A 452 31.98 -9.92 -17.29
CA VAL A 452 32.48 -10.75 -16.19
C VAL A 452 33.91 -10.33 -15.83
N THR A 453 34.12 -9.94 -14.57
CA THR A 453 35.44 -9.55 -14.06
C THR A 453 35.85 -10.42 -12.88
N THR A 454 37.15 -10.62 -12.69
CA THR A 454 37.70 -11.37 -11.56
C THR A 454 38.77 -10.60 -10.82
N ASN A 455 38.69 -10.64 -9.50
CA ASN A 455 39.75 -10.28 -8.57
C ASN A 455 40.19 -11.55 -7.80
N ASN A 456 41.35 -11.55 -7.14
CA ASN A 456 41.95 -12.69 -6.43
C ASN A 456 41.04 -13.40 -5.39
N SER A 457 39.87 -12.84 -5.06
CA SER A 457 38.94 -13.39 -4.08
C SER A 457 37.48 -13.40 -4.55
N TYR A 458 37.15 -12.75 -5.69
CA TYR A 458 35.77 -12.60 -6.15
C TYR A 458 35.66 -12.66 -7.68
N VAL A 459 34.60 -13.31 -8.18
CA VAL A 459 34.06 -13.16 -9.53
C VAL A 459 32.93 -12.13 -9.44
N ILE A 460 32.84 -11.21 -10.39
CA ILE A 460 31.84 -10.15 -10.43
C ILE A 460 31.20 -10.14 -11.81
N TYR A 461 29.91 -10.46 -11.86
CA TYR A 461 29.07 -10.27 -13.06
C TYR A 461 28.47 -8.89 -12.98
N LYS A 462 28.72 -8.04 -13.97
CA LYS A 462 28.22 -6.67 -14.02
C LYS A 462 27.39 -6.45 -15.28
N ASN A 463 26.23 -5.82 -15.13
CA ASN A 463 25.46 -5.29 -16.24
C ASN A 463 24.91 -3.91 -15.86
N THR A 464 24.43 -3.18 -16.84
CA THR A 464 24.03 -1.79 -16.69
C THR A 464 22.72 -1.54 -17.43
N ILE A 465 21.70 -1.07 -16.70
CA ILE A 465 20.46 -0.57 -17.28
C ILE A 465 20.70 0.86 -17.75
N ARG A 466 20.45 1.15 -19.01
CA ARG A 466 20.66 2.46 -19.65
C ARG A 466 19.50 2.86 -20.54
N SER A 467 19.31 4.15 -20.75
CA SER A 467 18.36 4.66 -21.75
C SER A 467 18.82 4.41 -23.18
N GLN A 468 17.90 4.19 -24.12
CA GLN A 468 18.21 4.01 -25.55
C GLN A 468 18.97 5.17 -26.20
N ASN A 469 18.71 6.41 -25.77
CA ASN A 469 19.41 7.60 -26.27
C ASN A 469 20.76 7.84 -25.57
N TYR A 470 21.37 6.79 -25.03
CA TYR A 470 22.70 6.87 -24.43
C TYR A 470 23.75 7.08 -25.53
N SER A 471 24.10 8.34 -25.81
CA SER A 471 25.27 8.67 -26.64
C SER A 471 26.56 8.37 -25.88
N PHE A 472 27.57 7.84 -26.58
CA PHE A 472 28.96 7.76 -26.11
C PHE A 472 29.70 9.11 -26.22
N ASP A 473 29.01 10.19 -26.58
CA ASP A 473 29.58 11.54 -26.67
C ASP A 473 30.08 12.06 -25.33
N VAL A 474 31.11 12.90 -25.40
CA VAL A 474 31.84 13.51 -24.27
C VAL A 474 30.94 14.37 -23.37
N ILE A 475 29.79 14.85 -23.86
CA ILE A 475 28.86 15.68 -23.08
C ILE A 475 27.42 15.25 -23.40
N THR A 476 26.74 14.69 -22.40
CA THR A 476 25.30 14.47 -22.41
C THR A 476 24.72 15.02 -21.11
N ARG A 477 23.59 15.71 -21.19
CA ARG A 477 23.03 16.44 -20.04
C ARG A 477 21.93 15.66 -19.30
N ASN A 478 21.43 14.56 -19.89
CA ASN A 478 20.32 13.75 -19.37
C ASN A 478 20.59 12.24 -19.60
N GLN A 479 21.56 11.65 -18.90
CA GLN A 479 21.79 10.20 -18.94
C GLN A 479 21.26 9.54 -17.66
N PHE A 480 20.47 8.47 -17.85
CA PHE A 480 20.05 7.59 -16.78
C PHE A 480 20.78 6.26 -16.92
N GLN A 481 21.40 5.83 -15.82
CA GLN A 481 22.16 4.60 -15.74
C GLN A 481 22.00 3.97 -14.35
N ILE A 482 21.72 2.67 -14.31
CA ILE A 482 21.80 1.86 -13.09
C ILE A 482 22.81 0.74 -13.34
N ASP A 483 23.91 0.76 -12.60
CA ASP A 483 24.86 -0.34 -12.55
C ASP A 483 24.40 -1.35 -11.51
N PHE A 484 24.37 -2.62 -11.89
CA PHE A 484 24.13 -3.71 -10.95
C PHE A 484 25.13 -4.83 -11.16
N SER A 485 25.47 -5.52 -10.07
CA SER A 485 26.45 -6.58 -10.11
C SER A 485 26.19 -7.67 -9.09
N CYS A 486 26.52 -8.90 -9.47
CA CYS A 486 26.54 -10.05 -8.57
C CYS A 486 27.99 -10.38 -8.23
N VAL A 487 28.33 -10.24 -6.95
CA VAL A 487 29.67 -10.48 -6.41
C VAL A 487 29.71 -11.82 -5.70
N HIS A 488 30.73 -12.59 -6.03
CA HIS A 488 30.71 -14.01 -5.82
C HIS A 488 32.10 -14.49 -5.40
N SER A 489 32.24 -15.04 -4.20
CA SER A 489 33.53 -15.48 -3.67
C SER A 489 34.16 -16.58 -4.53
N GLN A 490 35.44 -16.43 -4.85
CA GLN A 490 36.21 -17.51 -5.47
C GLN A 490 36.30 -18.72 -4.52
N PRO A 491 36.37 -19.96 -5.05
CA PRO A 491 36.64 -21.14 -4.25
C PRO A 491 38.02 -21.00 -3.58
N ASN A 492 38.08 -21.34 -2.29
CA ASN A 492 39.35 -21.33 -1.52
C ASN A 492 40.04 -22.70 -1.62
N ILE A 493 41.08 -22.97 -0.82
CA ILE A 493 41.69 -24.31 -0.75
C ILE A 493 40.62 -25.33 -0.37
N HIS A 494 40.24 -26.21 -1.29
CA HIS A 494 39.29 -27.28 -1.05
C HIS A 494 40.04 -28.60 -0.87
N THR A 495 39.67 -29.34 0.18
CA THR A 495 40.30 -30.61 0.54
C THR A 495 39.34 -31.75 0.27
N ALA A 496 39.73 -32.70 -0.57
CA ALA A 496 39.11 -34.01 -0.63
C ALA A 496 39.85 -34.95 0.32
N THR A 497 39.16 -35.40 1.36
CA THR A 497 39.66 -36.47 2.22
C THR A 497 39.22 -37.81 1.62
N PHE A 498 40.18 -38.65 1.26
CA PHE A 498 39.92 -40.08 1.06
C PHE A 498 40.84 -40.84 2.00
N ARG A 499 40.27 -41.73 2.80
CA ARG A 499 41.05 -42.58 3.68
C ARG A 499 41.14 -43.94 3.00
N ILE A 500 42.31 -44.59 3.01
CA ILE A 500 42.46 -45.96 2.47
C ILE A 500 41.72 -47.00 3.37
N ARG A 501 40.84 -46.54 4.28
CA ARG A 501 39.86 -47.31 5.06
C ARG A 501 38.46 -46.64 5.24
N ASP A 502 38.25 -45.39 4.84
CA ASP A 502 36.95 -44.68 4.94
C ASP A 502 36.57 -44.06 3.58
N CYS A 503 35.26 -44.11 3.29
CA CYS A 503 34.66 -43.85 1.98
C CYS A 503 34.98 -42.48 1.39
N SER A 504 34.75 -42.46 0.08
CA SER A 504 34.24 -41.32 -0.69
C SER A 504 33.53 -40.28 0.17
N VAL A 505 34.14 -39.11 0.26
CA VAL A 505 33.42 -37.91 0.64
C VAL A 505 32.76 -37.35 -0.62
N ALA A 506 31.50 -37.71 -0.86
CA ALA A 506 30.59 -36.81 -1.56
C ALA A 506 30.19 -35.73 -0.56
N GLN A 507 31.06 -34.75 -0.31
CA GLN A 507 30.69 -33.57 0.46
C GLN A 507 29.88 -32.67 -0.45
N LYS A 508 28.56 -32.69 -0.28
CA LYS A 508 27.72 -31.56 -0.68
C LYS A 508 28.01 -30.43 0.31
N ILE A 509 28.95 -29.55 -0.02
CA ILE A 509 29.26 -28.36 0.78
C ILE A 509 28.73 -27.14 0.03
N SER A 510 27.75 -26.50 0.66
CA SER A 510 27.19 -25.20 0.28
C SER A 510 28.25 -24.12 0.52
N CYS A 511 28.73 -23.49 -0.53
CA CYS A 511 29.71 -22.41 -0.46
C CYS A 511 29.00 -21.05 -0.46
N GLY A 512 28.66 -20.51 0.71
CA GLY A 512 28.11 -19.16 0.85
C GLY A 512 26.88 -18.89 -0.03
N ALA A 513 26.66 -17.64 -0.45
CA ALA A 513 25.50 -17.19 -1.23
C ALA A 513 25.39 -17.77 -2.67
N TRP A 514 26.06 -18.88 -2.95
CA TRP A 514 25.93 -19.71 -4.14
C TRP A 514 25.48 -21.13 -3.80
N ASN A 515 24.56 -21.66 -4.59
CA ASN A 515 24.26 -23.08 -4.60
C ASN A 515 25.05 -23.82 -5.70
N TYR A 516 26.37 -23.63 -5.82
CA TYR A 516 27.19 -24.53 -6.67
C TYR A 516 27.92 -25.56 -5.81
N THR A 517 28.09 -26.78 -6.33
CA THR A 517 28.75 -27.88 -5.61
C THR A 517 30.00 -28.27 -6.36
N LEU A 518 31.18 -28.11 -5.73
CA LEU A 518 32.42 -28.70 -6.21
C LEU A 518 32.47 -30.16 -5.74
N ILE A 519 32.67 -31.09 -6.67
CA ILE A 519 32.73 -32.52 -6.41
C ILE A 519 34.09 -33.03 -6.88
N ILE A 520 34.82 -33.68 -5.97
CA ILE A 520 36.09 -34.34 -6.28
C ILE A 520 35.81 -35.84 -6.36
N LYS A 521 35.94 -36.42 -7.54
CA LYS A 521 35.78 -37.87 -7.78
C LYS A 521 37.13 -38.48 -8.13
N ALA A 522 37.40 -39.67 -7.62
CA ALA A 522 38.55 -40.48 -7.99
C ALA A 522 38.07 -41.79 -8.62
N TYR A 523 38.77 -42.27 -9.64
CA TYR A 523 38.42 -43.45 -10.42
C TYR A 523 39.63 -44.38 -10.58
N THR A 524 39.36 -45.67 -10.73
CA THR A 524 40.38 -46.73 -10.92
C THR A 524 40.60 -47.13 -12.37
N ASP A 525 39.85 -46.55 -13.30
CA ASP A 525 39.91 -46.79 -14.74
C ASP A 525 39.96 -45.47 -15.53
N ALA A 526 40.63 -45.51 -16.70
CA ALA A 526 40.73 -44.36 -17.60
C ALA A 526 39.37 -43.89 -18.16
N GLY A 527 38.38 -44.79 -18.21
CA GLY A 527 37.01 -44.48 -18.64
C GLY A 527 36.18 -43.75 -17.59
N ARG A 528 36.69 -43.57 -16.36
CA ARG A 528 36.00 -42.93 -15.22
C ARG A 528 34.66 -43.58 -14.91
N THR A 529 34.60 -44.90 -15.04
CA THR A 529 33.38 -45.68 -14.78
C THR A 529 33.39 -46.31 -13.39
N GLN A 530 34.58 -46.60 -12.85
CA GLN A 530 34.81 -47.27 -11.56
C GLN A 530 35.33 -46.28 -10.53
N VAL A 531 34.39 -45.60 -9.86
CA VAL A 531 34.67 -44.70 -8.73
C VAL A 531 35.36 -45.47 -7.61
N VAL A 532 36.38 -44.85 -6.98
CA VAL A 532 37.04 -45.37 -5.78
C VAL A 532 36.04 -45.33 -4.61
N GLN A 533 35.62 -46.49 -4.11
CA GLN A 533 34.65 -46.66 -3.00
C GLN A 533 35.33 -47.09 -1.69
N LEU A 534 34.59 -47.14 -0.55
CA LEU A 534 35.09 -47.47 0.81
C LEU A 534 35.97 -48.72 0.87
N ASN A 535 35.66 -49.71 0.03
CA ASN A 535 36.25 -51.05 0.05
C ASN A 535 37.16 -51.32 -1.16
N SER A 536 37.41 -50.32 -2.00
CA SER A 536 38.28 -50.44 -3.17
C SER A 536 39.73 -50.58 -2.71
N GLN A 537 40.33 -51.76 -2.94
CA GLN A 537 41.75 -51.98 -2.66
C GLN A 537 42.60 -51.29 -3.74
N VAL A 538 43.01 -50.05 -3.46
CA VAL A 538 43.96 -49.35 -4.33
C VAL A 538 45.37 -49.81 -4.00
N ARG A 539 46.06 -50.40 -4.98
CA ARG A 539 47.43 -50.88 -4.82
C ARG A 539 48.42 -49.72 -4.98
N LEU A 540 49.57 -49.83 -4.31
CA LEU A 540 50.69 -48.95 -4.62
C LEU A 540 51.04 -49.06 -6.10
N ASN A 541 51.39 -47.93 -6.70
CA ASN A 541 51.67 -47.78 -8.12
C ASN A 541 50.48 -48.06 -9.07
N GLN A 542 49.26 -48.23 -8.54
CA GLN A 542 48.04 -48.24 -9.36
C GLN A 542 47.70 -46.81 -9.78
N ARG A 543 47.39 -46.61 -11.06
CA ARG A 543 46.98 -45.30 -11.58
C ARG A 543 45.57 -44.94 -11.11
N ILE A 544 45.40 -43.69 -10.66
CA ILE A 544 44.14 -43.11 -10.21
C ILE A 544 43.85 -41.88 -11.05
N TRP A 545 42.61 -41.77 -11.54
CA TRP A 545 42.10 -40.62 -12.27
C TRP A 545 41.25 -39.76 -11.33
N VAL A 546 41.50 -38.46 -11.29
CA VAL A 546 40.78 -37.51 -10.45
C VAL A 546 40.07 -36.51 -11.34
N GLU A 547 38.80 -36.29 -11.04
CA GLU A 547 37.94 -35.30 -11.68
C GLU A 547 37.42 -34.34 -10.62
N LEU A 548 37.71 -33.05 -10.82
CA LEU A 548 37.16 -31.93 -10.07
C LEU A 548 36.05 -31.35 -10.93
N GLU A 549 34.79 -31.62 -10.63
CA GLU A 549 33.64 -31.09 -11.37
C GLU A 549 32.86 -30.09 -10.52
N THR A 550 32.22 -29.12 -11.17
CA THR A 550 31.31 -28.19 -10.51
C THR A 550 29.90 -28.31 -11.06
N ASN A 551 28.91 -28.40 -10.17
CA ASN A 551 27.50 -28.35 -10.51
C ASN A 551 26.95 -26.96 -10.19
N GLY A 552 26.26 -26.33 -11.13
CA GLY A 552 25.69 -24.99 -10.95
C GLY A 552 26.59 -23.82 -11.39
N LEU A 553 27.67 -24.08 -12.12
CA LEU A 553 28.47 -23.07 -12.83
C LEU A 553 28.25 -23.19 -14.34
N ASP A 554 28.18 -22.05 -15.05
CA ASP A 554 28.11 -22.03 -16.51
C ASP A 554 29.51 -21.98 -17.15
N GLY A 555 29.92 -23.09 -17.75
CA GLY A 555 31.18 -23.24 -18.47
C GLY A 555 31.31 -22.36 -19.71
N SER A 556 30.25 -21.70 -20.14
CA SER A 556 30.30 -20.68 -21.19
C SER A 556 30.86 -19.35 -20.65
N MET A 557 30.55 -18.98 -19.41
CA MET A 557 30.97 -17.69 -18.81
C MET A 557 32.29 -17.82 -18.06
N VAL A 558 32.45 -18.89 -17.29
CA VAL A 558 33.56 -19.06 -16.34
C VAL A 558 34.08 -20.51 -16.41
N THR A 559 35.40 -20.68 -16.33
CA THR A 559 36.04 -21.98 -16.19
C THR A 559 36.64 -22.17 -14.81
N VAL A 560 36.78 -23.42 -14.40
CA VAL A 560 37.50 -23.80 -13.18
C VAL A 560 38.95 -24.06 -13.54
N VAL A 561 39.86 -23.35 -12.87
CA VAL A 561 41.31 -23.53 -13.01
C VAL A 561 41.87 -24.04 -11.70
N SER A 562 42.59 -25.16 -11.77
CA SER A 562 43.37 -25.66 -10.63
C SER A 562 44.76 -25.02 -10.63
N ASP A 563 45.03 -24.19 -9.62
CA ASP A 563 46.32 -23.53 -9.40
C ASP A 563 47.38 -24.51 -8.91
N SER A 564 47.00 -25.34 -7.95
CA SER A 564 47.88 -26.38 -7.42
C SER A 564 47.03 -27.47 -6.78
N CYS A 565 47.47 -28.71 -6.94
CA CYS A 565 46.92 -29.85 -6.21
C CYS A 565 48.09 -30.55 -5.53
N TRP A 566 47.91 -30.95 -4.28
CA TRP A 566 48.93 -31.63 -3.49
C TRP A 566 48.31 -32.64 -2.54
N ALA A 567 49.13 -33.58 -2.09
CA ALA A 567 48.73 -34.56 -1.11
C ALA A 567 49.48 -34.36 0.21
N THR A 568 48.84 -34.72 1.31
CA THR A 568 49.46 -34.78 2.65
C THR A 568 49.09 -36.07 3.37
N ASN A 569 49.72 -36.35 4.52
CA ASN A 569 49.42 -37.53 5.34
C ASN A 569 48.40 -37.26 6.46
N GLN A 570 47.84 -36.04 6.55
CA GLN A 570 46.82 -35.65 7.52
C GLN A 570 45.73 -34.84 6.83
N ALA A 571 44.54 -34.74 7.42
CA ALA A 571 43.45 -33.98 6.80
C ALA A 571 43.73 -32.48 6.58
N SER A 572 44.75 -31.92 7.26
CA SER A 572 45.09 -30.50 7.13
C SER A 572 45.88 -30.21 5.84
N PRO A 573 45.43 -29.25 5.00
CA PRO A 573 46.12 -28.86 3.76
C PRO A 573 47.52 -28.28 3.97
N THR A 574 47.85 -27.82 5.18
CA THR A 574 49.15 -27.24 5.52
C THR A 574 50.07 -28.21 6.26
N SER A 575 49.65 -29.47 6.45
CA SER A 575 50.44 -30.49 7.13
C SER A 575 51.65 -30.94 6.31
N SER A 576 52.66 -31.46 7.01
CA SER A 576 53.86 -32.05 6.42
C SER A 576 53.94 -33.53 6.83
N PRO A 577 54.38 -34.44 5.95
CA PRO A 577 54.88 -34.24 4.59
C PRO A 577 53.82 -33.84 3.55
N ARG A 578 54.23 -33.04 2.56
CA ARG A 578 53.44 -32.58 1.40
C ARG A 578 54.08 -33.09 0.10
N HIS A 579 53.27 -33.58 -0.82
CA HIS A 579 53.67 -33.98 -2.18
C HIS A 579 52.82 -33.26 -3.21
N ASP A 580 53.42 -32.39 -4.01
CA ASP A 580 52.69 -31.65 -5.04
C ASP A 580 52.38 -32.55 -6.26
N LEU A 581 51.19 -32.42 -6.83
CA LEU A 581 50.73 -33.15 -8.01
C LEU A 581 50.59 -32.19 -9.21
N ILE A 582 49.91 -31.07 -9.01
CA ILE A 582 49.78 -30.00 -10.01
C ILE A 582 50.48 -28.74 -9.47
N ILE A 583 51.32 -28.12 -10.29
CA ILE A 583 52.10 -26.93 -9.95
C ILE A 583 51.97 -25.92 -11.11
N ASN A 584 51.17 -24.86 -10.93
CA ASN A 584 51.19 -23.72 -11.86
C ASN A 584 52.37 -22.80 -11.50
N GLY A 585 53.51 -23.00 -12.17
CA GLY A 585 54.69 -22.15 -12.04
C GLY A 585 56.01 -22.86 -12.31
N GLU A 586 56.77 -22.31 -13.24
CA GLU A 586 58.13 -22.67 -13.69
C GLU A 586 58.33 -24.04 -14.37
N ARG A 587 58.44 -23.96 -15.71
CA ARG A 587 59.32 -24.77 -16.58
C ARG A 587 58.82 -26.12 -17.10
N TYR A 588 57.52 -26.40 -17.13
CA TYR A 588 57.01 -27.69 -17.60
C TYR A 588 55.72 -27.58 -18.41
N SER A 589 55.61 -28.35 -19.49
CA SER A 589 54.62 -28.17 -20.56
C SER A 589 53.17 -28.47 -20.17
N ASP A 590 52.95 -29.27 -19.12
CA ASP A 590 51.64 -29.87 -18.85
C ASP A 590 51.13 -29.58 -17.41
N CYS A 591 51.75 -28.64 -16.68
CA CYS A 591 51.41 -28.27 -15.29
C CYS A 591 51.49 -29.40 -14.23
N ALA A 592 51.87 -30.62 -14.64
CA ALA A 592 52.15 -31.76 -13.79
C ALA A 592 53.47 -31.58 -13.02
N ASN A 593 53.56 -32.13 -11.81
CA ASN A 593 54.80 -32.11 -11.04
C ASN A 593 55.91 -32.89 -11.77
N PRO A 594 57.02 -32.25 -12.19
CA PRO A 594 58.11 -32.90 -12.91
C PRO A 594 58.86 -33.95 -12.10
N ALA A 595 58.82 -33.86 -10.77
CA ALA A 595 59.46 -34.83 -9.89
C ALA A 595 58.69 -36.16 -9.82
N ASP A 596 57.45 -36.17 -10.32
CA ASP A 596 56.57 -37.34 -10.34
C ASP A 596 56.07 -37.61 -11.76
N LEU A 597 56.82 -38.45 -12.49
CA LEU A 597 56.52 -38.84 -13.87
C LEU A 597 55.19 -39.58 -14.05
N THR A 598 54.50 -39.90 -12.95
CA THR A 598 53.21 -40.60 -12.99
C THR A 598 52.03 -39.63 -13.12
N VAL A 599 52.25 -38.33 -12.83
CA VAL A 599 51.21 -37.31 -12.90
C VAL A 599 50.96 -36.87 -14.34
N ALA A 600 49.70 -36.85 -14.76
CA ALA A 600 49.28 -36.30 -16.06
C ALA A 600 48.04 -35.43 -15.87
N VAL A 601 48.05 -34.21 -16.41
CA VAL A 601 46.90 -33.29 -16.40
C VAL A 601 46.21 -33.37 -17.76
N GLU A 602 44.99 -33.89 -17.80
CA GLU A 602 44.23 -34.08 -19.03
C GLU A 602 43.44 -32.82 -19.41
N GLN A 603 42.89 -32.12 -18.42
CA GLN A 603 42.05 -30.94 -18.61
C GLN A 603 42.23 -29.97 -17.45
N ASN A 604 42.59 -28.72 -17.73
CA ASN A 604 42.63 -27.65 -16.72
C ASN A 604 42.30 -26.31 -17.41
N GLY A 605 41.32 -25.57 -16.91
CA GLY A 605 40.92 -24.28 -17.46
C GLY A 605 40.14 -24.30 -18.79
N LEU A 606 39.66 -25.47 -19.25
CA LEU A 606 38.88 -25.62 -20.49
C LEU A 606 37.35 -25.54 -20.27
N GLY A 607 36.87 -25.82 -19.06
CA GLY A 607 35.45 -25.87 -18.74
C GLY A 607 35.20 -25.78 -17.23
N THR A 608 34.07 -26.30 -16.77
CA THR A 608 33.69 -26.36 -15.35
C THR A 608 34.25 -27.59 -14.62
N SER A 609 35.16 -28.33 -15.28
CA SER A 609 35.87 -29.45 -14.70
C SER A 609 37.39 -29.41 -14.96
N THR A 610 38.16 -29.94 -14.00
CA THR A 610 39.59 -30.20 -14.10
C THR A 610 39.85 -31.69 -13.92
N LEU A 611 40.66 -32.28 -14.80
CA LEU A 611 40.97 -33.71 -14.82
C LEU A 611 42.47 -33.96 -14.82
N PHE A 612 42.92 -34.85 -13.93
CA PHE A 612 44.31 -35.29 -13.86
C PHE A 612 44.40 -36.72 -13.32
N SER A 613 45.54 -37.38 -13.52
CA SER A 613 45.81 -38.72 -13.00
C SER A 613 47.20 -38.81 -12.38
N PHE A 614 47.41 -39.75 -11.46
CA PHE A 614 48.71 -40.05 -10.85
C PHE A 614 48.77 -41.51 -10.38
N ASN A 615 49.96 -42.06 -10.13
CA ASN A 615 50.07 -43.39 -9.53
C ASN A 615 50.04 -43.30 -8.00
N MET A 616 49.27 -44.18 -7.37
CA MET A 616 49.10 -44.21 -5.93
C MET A 616 50.42 -44.45 -5.20
N PHE A 617 50.64 -43.69 -4.13
CA PHE A 617 51.85 -43.74 -3.30
C PHE A 617 51.49 -43.76 -1.80
N ARG A 618 52.52 -43.85 -0.95
CA ARG A 618 52.39 -43.73 0.51
C ARG A 618 53.50 -42.86 1.07
N PHE A 619 53.19 -42.06 2.09
CA PHE A 619 54.20 -41.34 2.84
C PHE A 619 54.98 -42.29 3.77
N THR A 620 56.30 -42.09 3.85
CA THR A 620 57.17 -42.83 4.78
C THR A 620 56.90 -42.41 6.23
N GLY A 621 56.72 -43.38 7.14
CA GLY A 621 56.52 -43.11 8.57
C GLY A 621 55.10 -42.69 9.00
N GLY A 622 54.10 -42.76 8.12
CA GLY A 622 52.69 -42.42 8.42
C GLY A 622 51.73 -43.61 8.52
N SER A 623 50.45 -43.31 8.79
CA SER A 623 49.32 -44.27 8.91
C SER A 623 48.95 -44.99 7.60
N GLY A 624 49.62 -44.68 6.49
CA GLY A 624 49.24 -45.13 5.15
C GLY A 624 48.11 -44.32 4.52
N GLU A 625 47.67 -43.23 5.15
CA GLU A 625 46.63 -42.34 4.67
C GLU A 625 47.20 -41.23 3.75
N VAL A 626 46.43 -40.84 2.74
CA VAL A 626 46.79 -39.80 1.76
C VAL A 626 45.58 -38.89 1.58
N TYR A 627 45.74 -37.59 1.83
CA TYR A 627 44.69 -36.58 1.72
C TYR A 627 45.01 -35.67 0.55
N LEU A 628 44.03 -35.36 -0.31
CA LEU A 628 44.23 -34.56 -1.52
C LEU A 628 43.64 -33.16 -1.33
N HIS A 629 44.42 -32.15 -1.69
CA HIS A 629 44.04 -30.75 -1.57
C HIS A 629 44.24 -30.09 -2.92
N CYS A 630 43.30 -29.26 -3.34
CA CYS A 630 43.43 -28.46 -4.54
C CYS A 630 43.07 -27.01 -4.22
N LYS A 631 43.94 -26.09 -4.64
CA LYS A 631 43.66 -24.66 -4.67
C LYS A 631 43.11 -24.34 -6.06
N LEU A 632 41.89 -23.84 -6.10
CA LEU A 632 41.16 -23.53 -7.32
C LEU A 632 40.92 -22.04 -7.42
N HIS A 633 40.74 -21.54 -8.63
CA HIS A 633 40.11 -20.25 -8.89
C HIS A 633 39.18 -20.34 -10.09
N LEU A 634 38.26 -19.38 -10.19
CA LEU A 634 37.36 -19.24 -11.31
C LEU A 634 37.93 -18.22 -12.30
N CYS A 635 37.99 -18.58 -13.58
CA CYS A 635 38.54 -17.75 -14.65
C CYS A 635 37.45 -17.36 -15.68
N PRO A 636 37.24 -16.07 -16.00
CA PRO A 636 36.28 -15.64 -17.01
C PRO A 636 36.79 -15.95 -18.43
N LYS A 637 35.90 -16.40 -19.32
CA LYS A 637 36.26 -16.68 -20.72
C LYS A 637 36.43 -15.45 -21.60
N GLU A 638 36.06 -14.25 -21.14
CA GLU A 638 36.15 -13.02 -21.93
C GLU A 638 37.61 -12.54 -22.00
N GLU A 639 38.17 -12.60 -23.23
CA GLU A 639 39.48 -12.11 -23.69
C GLU A 639 40.77 -12.75 -23.12
N THR A 640 40.73 -13.52 -22.04
CA THR A 640 41.94 -14.17 -21.46
C THR A 640 41.94 -15.69 -21.61
N SER A 641 43.11 -16.25 -21.95
CA SER A 641 43.29 -17.72 -21.98
C SER A 641 43.27 -18.25 -20.55
N CYS A 642 42.16 -18.89 -20.16
CA CYS A 642 42.05 -19.60 -18.89
C CYS A 642 42.87 -20.90 -18.81
N ILE A 643 43.45 -21.34 -19.94
CA ILE A 643 44.39 -22.45 -19.95
C ILE A 643 45.69 -21.98 -19.29
N PRO A 644 46.13 -22.58 -18.17
CA PRO A 644 47.32 -22.15 -17.46
C PRO A 644 48.56 -22.33 -18.34
N ASN A 645 49.37 -21.27 -18.46
CA ASN A 645 50.63 -21.30 -19.20
C ASN A 645 51.77 -21.76 -18.29
N CYS A 646 52.06 -23.06 -18.33
CA CYS A 646 53.08 -23.69 -17.48
C CYS A 646 54.51 -23.61 -18.07
N ASN A 647 54.65 -23.02 -19.26
CA ASN A 647 55.93 -22.76 -19.93
C ASN A 647 56.55 -21.39 -19.57
N ALA A 648 55.84 -20.53 -18.84
CA ALA A 648 56.32 -19.19 -18.50
C ALA A 648 57.23 -19.20 -17.25
N ALA A 649 58.47 -18.75 -17.41
CA ALA A 649 59.34 -18.42 -16.28
C ALA A 649 58.74 -17.21 -15.53
N ALA A 650 58.26 -17.40 -14.31
CA ALA A 650 57.69 -16.31 -13.53
C ALA A 650 58.81 -15.48 -12.86
N ARG A 651 58.89 -14.19 -13.20
CA ARG A 651 59.57 -13.22 -12.33
C ARG A 651 58.88 -13.25 -10.96
N ARG A 652 59.61 -13.58 -9.89
CA ARG A 652 59.18 -13.43 -8.49
C ARG A 652 58.42 -12.11 -8.29
N ARG A 653 57.09 -12.15 -8.13
CA ARG A 653 56.37 -11.08 -7.42
C ARG A 653 56.64 -11.29 -5.94
N ARG A 654 57.25 -10.28 -5.31
CA ARG A 654 57.48 -10.22 -3.87
C ARG A 654 56.12 -10.36 -3.16
N SER A 655 56.08 -11.17 -2.12
CA SER A 655 55.03 -11.12 -1.12
C SER A 655 55.07 -9.74 -0.45
N VAL A 656 54.17 -8.84 -0.86
CA VAL A 656 53.88 -7.66 -0.05
C VAL A 656 52.93 -8.16 1.03
N GLY A 657 53.46 -8.26 2.26
CA GLY A 657 52.61 -8.36 3.43
C GLY A 657 51.80 -7.08 3.56
N SER A 658 50.48 -7.18 3.46
CA SER A 658 49.59 -6.19 4.06
C SER A 658 48.81 -6.89 5.15
N LYS A 659 49.20 -6.61 6.40
CA LYS A 659 48.30 -6.66 7.54
C LYS A 659 47.04 -5.86 7.19
N TYR A 660 45.88 -6.51 7.21
CA TYR A 660 44.63 -5.89 7.62
C TYR A 660 43.80 -6.95 8.34
N GLU A 661 43.73 -6.81 9.66
CA GLU A 661 42.53 -7.20 10.40
C GLU A 661 41.37 -6.36 9.86
N GLY A 662 40.21 -6.96 9.71
CA GLY A 662 39.01 -6.27 9.26
C GLY A 662 37.82 -7.21 9.26
N GLU A 663 37.13 -7.25 10.40
CA GLU A 663 35.71 -7.59 10.47
C GLU A 663 34.94 -6.82 9.41
N ALA A 664 33.93 -7.47 8.81
CA ALA A 664 33.02 -6.82 7.89
C ALA A 664 32.34 -5.62 8.58
N SER A 665 32.59 -4.42 8.05
CA SER A 665 31.91 -3.19 8.42
C SER A 665 31.38 -2.51 7.16
N ILE A 666 30.11 -2.09 7.23
CA ILE A 666 29.44 -1.26 6.22
C ILE A 666 29.92 0.17 6.41
N GLY A 667 30.30 0.85 5.32
CA GLY A 667 30.65 2.26 5.32
C GLY A 667 30.35 2.91 3.97
N MET A 668 29.37 3.80 3.93
CA MET A 668 29.17 4.78 2.86
C MET A 668 29.88 6.07 3.27
N SER A 669 30.74 6.62 2.42
CA SER A 669 31.27 7.98 2.59
C SER A 669 31.06 8.78 1.32
N TRP A 670 30.50 9.98 1.46
CA TRP A 670 30.59 11.05 0.47
C TRP A 670 31.45 12.16 1.06
N THR A 671 32.44 12.62 0.31
CA THR A 671 33.20 13.83 0.61
C THR A 671 32.49 15.05 0.02
N HIS A 672 32.49 16.13 0.83
CA HIS A 672 31.82 17.43 0.74
C HIS A 672 31.34 17.95 -0.62
#